data_AF-A0A8H7BWC2-F1
#
_entry.id   AF-A0A8H7BWC2-F1
#
_cell.length_a   1.000
_cell.length_b   1.000
_cell.length_c   1.000
_cell.angle_alpha   90.00
_cell.angle_beta   90.00
_cell.angle_gamma   90.00
#
_symmetry.space_group_name_H-M   'P 1'
#
loop_
_entity.id
_entity.type
_entity.pdbx_description
1 polymer ?
#
loop_
_entity_poly.entity_id
_entity_poly.type
_entity_poly.pdbx_seq_one_letter_code
_entity_poly.pdbx_strand_id
1 'polypeptide(L)'
;MNFTFEGNYKPKRNINLGGVKVNEDRKSLMAKAQSERKARERERLRIKSATKIQSFYRGCREAAIIRDRERTAFTQLVTLAKETTDTAIALDLIIRCARKLLLFYRSPMTNMNDDKLVKEFFKLLLSCAAESNFMMLAQLFVNRDADALDLQIWQIMLLIRKVLVPFITVYSREKMYTDTTIAVQLLSAIFNPSTYECIRSIDTAFPAHETYMRILTYCLMKAETLYALNIFFSNLSSDIDPADIDPAVQVLLSVIQCKPPYDYPQSTIQRLQADAQQKHDSIRSNLMFIESSEESAPLRLSREIIVELFTVNILSIHFLFDWVSTATMPTFAVELPFTDVLNFIIKIYEGNNWQSRFDPTTVTGLLINITYLGSFEGNKQLDNTLIAAIDSDSDSENEAMQLVEPSKELRSDSLIRERLEALYNSEKLNNLVHRFMRIARSTDQEPMKIVGPMTNLLNTLMIRFSGKNDSILNILLYHRWSSSSHEMTGTYLTQILWLSWYSAMAENWSTLYLLCEMYTRLLLTIGDDEFFGKSNSNNQLELDQVISLSRHLKNISFILFWRASMFKLDNMLGLTGITIRQLRTTVTNLLQQIHMRDSRRAFCPKDHWLIDGLDTEGFASEAIAEEFSLEQDHPERARGRQPSKSELANISPRLGLLNNIPFVIPFEHRVEIFRKFVENNRRHEEVDSTFFPRATVTIRRDHLFEDSFNHLYKLGAGLKRKISITFMDEFGMHEAGIDGGGVFKEFLTCFGHEAFDTNYGLFVATADQLLYPNPSPYATEGAQLAYFEFIGLMIGKALYEGILLDVAFAEFFLKKCLEKVNYLDDLPSLDPELYKGLIAVKNFPGNVEDLCLDFTLTENG
;
A
#
# COMPACT_ATOMS: atom_id res chain seq x y z
N MET A 1 14.17 -19.79 -65.67
CA MET A 1 15.32 -20.52 -66.27
C MET A 1 15.15 -21.98 -65.94
N ASN A 2 15.17 -22.85 -66.96
CA ASN A 2 14.92 -24.30 -66.86
C ASN A 2 15.96 -24.97 -65.95
N PHE A 3 15.51 -25.63 -64.88
CA PHE A 3 16.34 -26.52 -64.07
C PHE A 3 16.22 -27.95 -64.61
N THR A 4 17.20 -28.38 -65.41
CA THR A 4 17.41 -29.79 -65.71
C THR A 4 18.20 -30.44 -64.57
N PHE A 5 17.54 -31.33 -63.85
CA PHE A 5 18.07 -32.25 -62.85
C PHE A 5 18.74 -33.42 -63.57
N GLU A 6 20.00 -33.27 -63.97
CA GLU A 6 20.80 -34.41 -64.43
C GLU A 6 21.98 -34.63 -63.50
N GLY A 7 21.91 -35.70 -62.72
CA GLY A 7 22.98 -36.17 -61.83
C GLY A 7 24.16 -36.72 -62.61
N ASN A 8 24.99 -35.84 -63.18
CA ASN A 8 26.27 -36.20 -63.81
C ASN A 8 27.45 -35.65 -62.99
N TYR A 9 28.14 -36.53 -62.25
CA TYR A 9 29.24 -36.19 -61.32
C TYR A 9 30.64 -36.24 -61.96
N LYS A 10 30.79 -35.87 -63.24
CA LYS A 10 32.14 -35.69 -63.85
C LYS A 10 32.18 -34.52 -64.83
N PRO A 11 33.13 -33.58 -64.71
CA PRO A 11 33.29 -32.50 -65.67
C PRO A 11 33.86 -33.05 -66.99
N LYS A 12 33.23 -32.75 -68.13
CA LYS A 12 33.80 -32.99 -69.46
C LYS A 12 35.06 -32.12 -69.62
N ARG A 13 36.20 -32.76 -69.93
CA ARG A 13 37.46 -32.06 -70.25
C ARG A 13 37.30 -31.31 -71.57
N ASN A 14 37.37 -29.99 -71.53
CA ASN A 14 37.41 -29.16 -72.73
C ASN A 14 38.86 -29.14 -73.25
N ILE A 15 39.15 -29.86 -74.33
CA ILE A 15 40.46 -29.92 -74.96
C ILE A 15 40.41 -29.05 -76.21
N ASN A 16 40.91 -27.81 -76.11
CA ASN A 16 41.19 -26.96 -77.27
C ASN A 16 42.64 -27.23 -77.71
N LEU A 17 42.81 -27.85 -78.89
CA LEU A 17 44.11 -28.10 -79.53
C LEU A 17 44.51 -27.03 -80.57
N GLY A 18 43.86 -25.86 -80.56
CA GLY A 18 44.21 -24.73 -81.43
C GLY A 18 45.08 -23.71 -80.71
N GLY A 19 46.40 -23.75 -80.95
CA GLY A 19 47.36 -22.80 -80.39
C GLY A 19 47.33 -21.44 -81.09
N VAL A 20 46.92 -20.40 -80.36
CA VAL A 20 47.25 -19.00 -80.68
C VAL A 20 48.08 -18.46 -79.51
N LYS A 21 49.37 -18.19 -79.75
CA LYS A 21 50.27 -17.55 -78.79
C LYS A 21 49.89 -16.07 -78.68
N VAL A 22 49.06 -15.72 -77.70
CA VAL A 22 48.94 -14.33 -77.24
C VAL A 22 50.05 -14.09 -76.22
N ASN A 23 50.93 -13.12 -76.49
CA ASN A 23 52.01 -12.73 -75.58
C ASN A 23 51.42 -11.88 -74.45
N GLU A 24 50.70 -12.51 -73.52
CA GLU A 24 50.17 -11.84 -72.32
C GLU A 24 51.28 -11.62 -71.28
N ASP A 25 51.37 -10.40 -70.74
CA ASP A 25 52.35 -10.02 -69.72
C ASP A 25 52.24 -10.92 -68.47
N ARG A 26 53.37 -11.39 -67.94
CA ARG A 26 53.42 -12.40 -66.85
C ARG A 26 52.63 -11.94 -65.61
N LYS A 27 52.59 -10.63 -65.38
CA LYS A 27 51.86 -10.00 -64.27
C LYS A 27 50.34 -10.06 -64.48
N SER A 28 49.87 -9.90 -65.72
CA SER A 28 48.46 -10.06 -66.12
C SER A 28 47.98 -11.51 -65.97
N LEU A 29 48.78 -12.47 -66.44
CA LEU A 29 48.51 -13.90 -66.30
C LEU A 29 48.42 -14.34 -64.83
N MET A 30 49.33 -13.84 -63.98
CA MET A 30 49.30 -14.09 -62.53
C MET A 30 48.07 -13.46 -61.87
N ALA A 31 47.69 -12.24 -62.24
CA ALA A 31 46.49 -11.57 -61.71
C ALA A 31 45.20 -12.30 -62.13
N LYS A 32 45.10 -12.76 -63.38
CA LYS A 32 43.98 -13.55 -63.92
C LYS A 32 43.88 -14.91 -63.23
N ALA A 33 45.01 -15.60 -63.03
CA ALA A 33 45.06 -16.84 -62.26
C ALA A 33 44.67 -16.64 -60.79
N GLN A 34 45.05 -15.50 -60.18
CA GLN A 34 44.65 -15.16 -58.81
C GLN A 34 43.16 -14.80 -58.71
N SER A 35 42.59 -14.08 -59.68
CA SER A 35 41.15 -13.79 -59.73
C SER A 35 40.33 -15.06 -59.96
N GLU A 36 40.79 -15.98 -60.81
CA GLU A 36 40.16 -17.29 -60.98
C GLU A 36 40.23 -18.15 -59.72
N ARG A 37 41.36 -18.13 -59.00
CA ARG A 37 41.49 -18.81 -57.69
C ARG A 37 40.51 -18.24 -56.67
N LYS A 38 40.42 -16.91 -56.54
CA LYS A 38 39.44 -16.24 -55.67
C LYS A 38 37.99 -16.55 -56.08
N ALA A 39 37.69 -16.62 -57.37
CA ALA A 39 36.36 -16.99 -57.86
C ALA A 39 36.00 -18.44 -57.51
N ARG A 40 36.94 -19.39 -57.69
CA ARG A 40 36.76 -20.79 -57.28
C ARG A 40 36.60 -20.94 -55.77
N GLU A 41 37.32 -20.14 -54.99
CA GLU A 41 37.21 -20.13 -53.53
C GLU A 41 35.85 -19.58 -53.07
N ARG A 42 35.38 -18.48 -53.68
CA ARG A 42 34.02 -17.95 -53.45
C ARG A 42 32.94 -18.98 -53.78
N GLU A 43 33.08 -19.70 -54.89
CA GLU A 43 32.10 -20.74 -55.27
C GLU A 43 32.12 -21.92 -54.30
N ARG A 44 33.30 -22.36 -53.83
CA ARG A 44 33.41 -23.37 -52.77
C ARG A 44 32.76 -22.92 -51.47
N LEU A 45 32.98 -21.68 -51.06
CA LEU A 45 32.33 -21.10 -49.88
C LEU A 45 30.81 -21.05 -50.06
N ARG A 46 30.32 -20.65 -51.24
CA ARG A 46 28.89 -20.62 -51.56
C ARG A 46 28.26 -22.02 -51.46
N ILE A 47 28.89 -23.03 -52.05
CA ILE A 47 28.42 -24.43 -51.97
C ILE A 47 28.46 -24.92 -50.51
N LYS A 48 29.54 -24.66 -49.77
CA LYS A 48 29.66 -25.05 -48.35
C LYS A 48 28.57 -24.40 -47.48
N SER A 49 28.30 -23.11 -47.69
CA SER A 49 27.22 -22.38 -47.03
C SER A 49 25.85 -22.92 -47.41
N ALA A 50 25.62 -23.22 -48.70
CA ALA A 50 24.37 -23.84 -49.16
C ALA A 50 24.12 -25.20 -48.51
N THR A 51 25.15 -26.06 -48.43
CA THR A 51 25.05 -27.35 -47.73
C THR A 51 24.73 -27.16 -46.25
N LYS A 52 25.36 -26.19 -45.58
CA LYS A 52 25.08 -25.88 -44.17
C LYS A 52 23.64 -25.41 -43.94
N ILE A 53 23.12 -24.56 -44.83
CA ILE A 53 21.73 -24.09 -44.78
C ILE A 53 20.76 -25.25 -45.05
N GLN A 54 21.03 -26.08 -46.06
CA GLN A 54 20.20 -27.23 -46.40
C GLN A 54 20.19 -28.30 -45.30
N SER A 55 21.34 -28.59 -44.69
CA SER A 55 21.42 -29.53 -43.55
C SER A 55 20.68 -28.98 -42.34
N PHE A 56 20.81 -27.68 -42.07
CA PHE A 56 20.07 -27.01 -41.00
C PHE A 56 18.55 -27.08 -41.25
N TYR A 57 18.08 -26.72 -42.45
CA TYR A 57 16.67 -26.79 -42.81
C TYR A 57 16.10 -28.21 -42.71
N ARG A 58 16.82 -29.21 -43.25
CA ARG A 58 16.41 -30.63 -43.13
C ARG A 58 16.35 -31.07 -41.67
N GLY A 59 17.32 -30.69 -40.85
CA GLY A 59 17.32 -30.97 -39.41
C GLY A 59 16.15 -30.31 -38.68
N CYS A 60 15.86 -29.04 -38.98
CA CYS A 60 14.70 -28.34 -38.41
C CYS A 60 13.37 -28.97 -38.82
N ARG A 61 13.24 -29.38 -40.09
CA ARG A 61 12.05 -30.05 -40.61
C ARG A 61 11.84 -31.42 -39.96
N GLU A 62 12.90 -32.23 -39.88
CA GLU A 62 12.82 -33.55 -39.25
C GLU A 62 12.49 -33.44 -37.76
N ALA A 63 13.12 -32.49 -37.06
CA ALA A 63 12.78 -32.20 -35.67
C ALA A 63 11.35 -31.69 -35.49
N ALA A 64 10.75 -31.02 -36.49
CA ALA A 64 9.34 -30.64 -36.44
C ALA A 64 8.42 -31.86 -36.58
N ILE A 65 8.72 -32.77 -37.52
CA ILE A 65 7.96 -34.02 -37.74
C ILE A 65 8.01 -34.92 -36.51
N ILE A 66 9.20 -35.09 -35.91
CA ILE A 66 9.37 -35.90 -34.70
C ILE A 66 8.55 -35.30 -33.55
N ARG A 67 8.61 -33.97 -33.35
CA ARG A 67 7.84 -33.32 -32.28
C ARG A 67 6.33 -33.49 -32.45
N ASP A 68 5.83 -33.44 -33.67
CA ASP A 68 4.40 -33.64 -33.94
C ASP A 68 3.95 -35.09 -33.65
N ARG A 69 4.76 -36.08 -34.06
CA ARG A 69 4.53 -37.49 -33.68
C ARG A 69 4.49 -37.69 -32.17
N GLU A 70 5.42 -37.04 -31.46
CA GLU A 70 5.54 -37.16 -30.01
C GLU A 70 4.41 -36.44 -29.28
N ARG A 71 3.86 -35.36 -29.86
CA ARG A 71 2.64 -34.71 -29.40
C ARG A 71 1.44 -35.65 -29.49
N THR A 72 1.25 -36.33 -30.62
CA THR A 72 0.15 -37.32 -30.77
C THR A 72 0.29 -38.47 -29.77
N ALA A 73 1.50 -39.00 -29.60
CA ALA A 73 1.76 -40.05 -28.62
C ALA A 73 1.49 -39.58 -27.19
N PHE A 74 1.86 -38.34 -26.86
CA PHE A 74 1.57 -37.72 -25.57
C PHE A 74 0.06 -37.67 -25.28
N THR A 75 -0.77 -37.23 -26.24
CA THR A 75 -2.23 -37.19 -26.06
C THR A 75 -2.81 -38.56 -25.77
N GLN A 76 -2.36 -39.60 -26.49
CA GLN A 76 -2.80 -40.98 -26.25
C GLN A 76 -2.43 -41.47 -24.85
N LEU A 77 -1.20 -41.17 -24.40
CA LEU A 77 -0.72 -41.56 -23.06
C LEU A 77 -1.50 -40.85 -21.94
N VAL A 78 -1.84 -39.57 -22.11
CA VAL A 78 -2.66 -38.83 -21.14
C VAL A 78 -4.06 -39.42 -21.03
N THR A 79 -4.69 -39.79 -22.15
CA THR A 79 -6.00 -40.45 -22.13
C THR A 79 -5.93 -41.79 -21.38
N LEU A 80 -4.94 -42.62 -21.70
CA LEU A 80 -4.73 -43.90 -21.03
C LEU A 80 -4.47 -43.75 -19.53
N ALA A 81 -3.69 -42.74 -19.14
CA ALA A 81 -3.39 -42.47 -17.73
C ALA A 81 -4.65 -42.03 -16.95
N LYS A 82 -5.59 -41.32 -17.58
CA LYS A 82 -6.87 -40.93 -16.95
C LYS A 82 -7.85 -42.10 -16.81
N GLU A 83 -7.80 -43.06 -17.73
CA GLU A 83 -8.70 -44.23 -17.74
C GLU A 83 -8.22 -45.38 -16.84
N THR A 84 -6.95 -45.38 -16.48
CA THR A 84 -6.33 -46.45 -15.69
C THR A 84 -6.64 -46.29 -14.20
N THR A 85 -7.11 -47.35 -13.54
CA THR A 85 -7.34 -47.40 -12.09
C THR A 85 -6.15 -47.95 -11.29
N ASP A 86 -5.16 -48.52 -11.97
CA ASP A 86 -3.90 -49.01 -11.39
C ASP A 86 -2.89 -47.85 -11.25
N THR A 87 -2.51 -47.56 -10.01
CA THR A 87 -1.61 -46.45 -9.66
C THR A 87 -0.20 -46.61 -10.22
N ALA A 88 0.33 -47.84 -10.31
CA ALA A 88 1.67 -48.10 -10.83
C ALA A 88 1.74 -47.92 -12.35
N ILE A 89 0.68 -48.34 -13.06
CA ILE A 89 0.58 -48.17 -14.52
C ILE A 89 0.34 -46.70 -14.87
N ALA A 90 -0.57 -46.03 -14.15
CA ALA A 90 -0.81 -44.60 -14.34
C ALA A 90 0.48 -43.77 -14.19
N LEU A 91 1.33 -44.14 -13.24
CA LEU A 91 2.61 -43.49 -13.00
C LEU A 91 3.63 -43.70 -14.14
N ASP A 92 3.82 -44.94 -14.63
CA ASP A 92 4.72 -45.19 -15.77
C ASP A 92 4.27 -44.39 -17.00
N LEU A 93 2.96 -44.27 -17.21
CA LEU A 93 2.39 -43.42 -18.26
C LEU A 93 2.72 -41.93 -18.02
N ILE A 94 2.65 -41.43 -16.78
CA ILE A 94 3.02 -40.05 -16.41
C ILE A 94 4.51 -39.78 -16.67
N ILE A 95 5.41 -40.72 -16.32
CA ILE A 95 6.87 -40.60 -16.59
C ILE A 95 7.11 -40.50 -18.10
N ARG A 96 6.45 -41.34 -18.90
CA ARG A 96 6.54 -41.30 -20.36
C ARG A 96 6.01 -39.99 -20.91
N CYS A 97 4.88 -39.51 -20.39
CA CYS A 97 4.32 -38.19 -20.74
C CYS A 97 5.33 -37.07 -20.50
N ALA A 98 5.97 -37.02 -19.32
CA ALA A 98 6.99 -36.03 -18.99
C ALA A 98 8.17 -36.04 -19.99
N ARG A 99 8.66 -37.22 -20.39
CA ARG A 99 9.74 -37.36 -21.38
C ARG A 99 9.34 -36.84 -22.76
N LYS A 100 8.10 -37.14 -23.20
CA LYS A 100 7.59 -36.64 -24.48
C LYS A 100 7.41 -35.12 -24.44
N LEU A 101 6.88 -34.60 -23.34
CA LEU A 101 6.69 -33.17 -23.13
C LEU A 101 8.02 -32.40 -23.26
N LEU A 102 9.09 -32.89 -22.63
CA LEU A 102 10.44 -32.32 -22.73
C LEU A 102 11.01 -32.25 -24.16
N LEU A 103 10.51 -33.11 -25.06
CA LEU A 103 10.98 -33.21 -26.44
C LEU A 103 10.25 -32.24 -27.38
N PHE A 104 8.92 -32.10 -27.23
CA PHE A 104 8.12 -31.25 -28.12
C PHE A 104 7.87 -29.83 -27.61
N TYR A 105 7.75 -29.62 -26.29
CA TYR A 105 7.42 -28.30 -25.71
C TYR A 105 8.54 -27.27 -25.93
N ARG A 106 8.17 -26.06 -26.37
CA ARG A 106 9.07 -24.90 -26.51
C ARG A 106 8.34 -23.60 -26.14
N SER A 107 9.00 -22.77 -25.33
CA SER A 107 8.59 -21.40 -25.00
C SER A 107 9.62 -20.38 -25.54
N PRO A 108 9.21 -19.20 -26.05
CA PRO A 108 7.83 -18.72 -26.21
C PRO A 108 7.09 -19.47 -27.32
N MET A 109 5.77 -19.54 -27.18
CA MET A 109 4.95 -20.57 -27.81
C MET A 109 4.80 -20.36 -29.31
N THR A 110 4.95 -21.44 -30.08
CA THR A 110 4.76 -21.44 -31.54
C THR A 110 3.46 -22.14 -31.95
N ASN A 111 2.75 -22.82 -31.03
CA ASN A 111 1.52 -23.57 -31.28
C ASN A 111 0.58 -23.54 -30.06
N MET A 112 -0.64 -23.00 -30.23
CA MET A 112 -1.67 -22.88 -29.18
C MET A 112 -2.17 -24.22 -28.64
N ASN A 113 -1.99 -25.33 -29.35
CA ASN A 113 -2.41 -26.66 -28.88
C ASN A 113 -1.49 -27.22 -27.77
N ASP A 114 -0.25 -26.76 -27.68
CA ASP A 114 0.70 -27.24 -26.66
C ASP A 114 0.30 -26.77 -25.25
N ASP A 115 -0.42 -25.65 -25.14
CA ASP A 115 -0.97 -25.11 -23.88
C ASP A 115 -1.92 -26.08 -23.19
N LYS A 116 -2.89 -26.57 -23.95
CA LYS A 116 -3.91 -27.48 -23.44
C LYS A 116 -3.26 -28.77 -22.94
N LEU A 117 -2.24 -29.26 -23.66
CA LEU A 117 -1.53 -30.49 -23.31
C LEU A 117 -0.71 -30.33 -22.01
N VAL A 118 -0.04 -29.19 -21.82
CA VAL A 118 0.70 -28.89 -20.58
C VAL A 118 -0.25 -28.76 -19.38
N LYS A 119 -1.38 -28.06 -19.55
CA LYS A 119 -2.40 -27.93 -18.49
C LYS A 119 -3.00 -29.28 -18.11
N GLU A 120 -3.32 -30.11 -19.10
CA GLU A 120 -3.81 -31.46 -18.86
C GLU A 120 -2.76 -32.34 -18.17
N PHE A 121 -1.48 -32.18 -18.52
CA PHE A 121 -0.38 -32.84 -17.82
C PHE A 121 -0.33 -32.45 -16.35
N PHE A 122 -0.34 -31.15 -16.04
CA PHE A 122 -0.27 -30.68 -14.66
C PHE A 122 -1.48 -31.09 -13.83
N LYS A 123 -2.68 -31.04 -14.41
CA LYS A 123 -3.90 -31.52 -13.76
C LYS A 123 -3.84 -33.02 -13.49
N LEU A 124 -3.32 -33.81 -14.44
CA LEU A 124 -3.11 -35.26 -14.24
C LEU A 124 -2.12 -35.51 -13.08
N LEU A 125 -1.03 -34.74 -13.04
CA LEU A 125 0.00 -34.81 -12.01
C LEU A 125 -0.57 -34.45 -10.62
N LEU A 126 -1.46 -33.45 -10.54
CA LEU A 126 -2.15 -33.09 -9.30
C LEU A 126 -3.32 -34.04 -8.94
N SER A 127 -4.04 -34.62 -9.90
CA SER A 127 -5.18 -35.50 -9.61
C SER A 127 -4.76 -36.85 -9.01
N CYS A 128 -3.57 -37.33 -9.36
CA CYS A 128 -2.98 -38.54 -8.80
C CYS A 128 -2.41 -38.32 -7.38
N ALA A 129 -2.51 -37.11 -6.82
CA ALA A 129 -2.05 -36.74 -5.49
C ALA A 129 -3.11 -36.86 -4.37
N ALA A 130 -4.28 -37.46 -4.64
CA ALA A 130 -5.45 -37.35 -3.77
C ALA A 130 -5.33 -37.93 -2.34
N GLU A 131 -4.33 -38.78 -2.05
CA GLU A 131 -4.06 -39.24 -0.67
C GLU A 131 -2.91 -38.49 0.02
N SER A 132 -2.06 -37.82 -0.76
CA SER A 132 -1.11 -36.77 -0.37
C SER A 132 -0.31 -36.33 -1.61
N ASN A 133 0.00 -35.03 -1.74
CA ASN A 133 0.87 -34.47 -2.78
C ASN A 133 2.26 -35.14 -2.91
N PHE A 134 2.61 -35.99 -1.94
CA PHE A 134 3.92 -36.59 -1.76
C PHE A 134 4.04 -37.97 -2.42
N MET A 135 2.96 -38.76 -2.52
CA MET A 135 3.02 -40.16 -2.96
C MET A 135 3.40 -40.33 -4.44
N MET A 136 2.89 -39.47 -5.32
CA MET A 136 3.14 -39.60 -6.75
C MET A 136 4.52 -39.05 -7.16
N LEU A 137 5.00 -37.97 -6.52
CA LEU A 137 6.41 -37.54 -6.63
C LEU A 137 7.35 -38.62 -6.09
N ALA A 138 6.99 -39.29 -4.98
CA ALA A 138 7.77 -40.37 -4.42
C ALA A 138 8.00 -41.51 -5.41
N GLN A 139 6.97 -41.87 -6.18
CA GLN A 139 7.08 -42.97 -7.13
C GLN A 139 7.83 -42.60 -8.43
N LEU A 140 7.93 -41.30 -8.79
CA LEU A 140 8.84 -40.85 -9.86
C LEU A 140 10.31 -41.17 -9.57
N PHE A 141 10.65 -41.37 -8.28
CA PHE A 141 11.99 -41.70 -7.79
C PHE A 141 12.16 -43.16 -7.35
N VAL A 142 11.13 -44.02 -7.52
CA VAL A 142 11.22 -45.45 -7.15
C VAL A 142 12.11 -46.18 -8.15
N ASN A 143 13.41 -46.21 -7.87
CA ASN A 143 14.35 -47.09 -8.55
C ASN A 143 15.56 -47.36 -7.66
N ARG A 144 16.00 -48.62 -7.57
CA ARG A 144 17.08 -49.06 -6.67
C ARG A 144 18.50 -48.81 -7.21
N ASP A 145 18.61 -48.29 -8.43
CA ASP A 145 19.88 -48.05 -9.12
C ASP A 145 20.26 -46.56 -9.09
N ALA A 146 21.49 -46.26 -8.67
CA ALA A 146 22.01 -44.90 -8.54
C ALA A 146 22.07 -44.15 -9.88
N ASP A 147 22.35 -44.86 -10.98
CA ASP A 147 22.39 -44.26 -12.32
C ASP A 147 20.98 -43.92 -12.83
N ALA A 148 19.98 -44.73 -12.47
CA ALA A 148 18.58 -44.47 -12.81
C ALA A 148 18.02 -43.29 -12.01
N LEU A 149 18.40 -43.16 -10.74
CA LEU A 149 18.05 -42.02 -9.89
C LEU A 149 18.64 -40.71 -10.45
N ASP A 150 19.90 -40.72 -10.92
CA ASP A 150 20.52 -39.55 -11.54
C ASP A 150 19.74 -39.06 -12.77
N LEU A 151 19.31 -39.99 -13.63
CA LEU A 151 18.49 -39.67 -14.80
C LEU A 151 17.11 -39.08 -14.44
N GLN A 152 16.49 -39.58 -13.37
CA GLN A 152 15.20 -39.05 -12.88
C GLN A 152 15.36 -37.63 -12.31
N ILE A 153 16.43 -37.38 -11.54
CA ILE A 153 16.79 -36.04 -11.04
C ILE A 153 16.96 -35.07 -12.22
N TRP A 154 17.71 -35.46 -13.26
CA TRP A 154 17.89 -34.65 -14.47
C TRP A 154 16.57 -34.40 -15.22
N GLN A 155 15.70 -35.41 -15.29
CA GLN A 155 14.40 -35.28 -15.93
C GLN A 155 13.54 -34.22 -15.23
N ILE A 156 13.51 -34.20 -13.90
CA ILE A 156 12.78 -33.21 -13.10
C ILE A 156 13.40 -31.82 -13.25
N MET A 157 14.73 -31.70 -13.16
CA MET A 157 15.44 -30.43 -13.37
C MET A 157 15.15 -29.83 -14.75
N LEU A 158 15.12 -30.67 -15.80
CA LEU A 158 14.76 -30.24 -17.15
C LEU A 158 13.29 -29.87 -17.27
N LEU A 159 12.38 -30.58 -16.57
CA LEU A 159 10.96 -30.27 -16.55
C LEU A 159 10.70 -28.91 -15.93
N ILE A 160 11.35 -28.62 -14.80
CA ILE A 160 11.29 -27.31 -14.15
C ILE A 160 11.76 -26.23 -15.12
N ARG A 161 12.96 -26.41 -15.67
CA ARG A 161 13.61 -25.39 -16.47
C ARG A 161 12.97 -25.14 -17.85
N LYS A 162 12.54 -26.20 -18.54
CA LYS A 162 12.00 -26.08 -19.91
C LYS A 162 10.49 -25.94 -19.95
N VAL A 163 9.77 -26.36 -18.91
CA VAL A 163 8.31 -26.39 -18.91
C VAL A 163 7.74 -25.50 -17.81
N LEU A 164 7.98 -25.81 -16.52
CA LEU A 164 7.33 -25.08 -15.41
C LEU A 164 7.72 -23.58 -15.38
N VAL A 165 9.02 -23.26 -15.38
CA VAL A 165 9.51 -21.88 -15.30
C VAL A 165 9.02 -21.02 -16.48
N PRO A 166 9.14 -21.46 -17.75
CA PRO A 166 8.59 -20.69 -18.87
C PRO A 166 7.05 -20.61 -18.85
N PHE A 167 6.36 -21.65 -18.40
CA PHE A 167 4.90 -21.64 -18.27
C PHE A 167 4.45 -20.60 -17.25
N ILE A 168 5.00 -20.63 -16.02
CA ILE A 168 4.74 -19.63 -14.98
C ILE A 168 5.03 -18.22 -15.50
N THR A 169 6.17 -18.03 -16.17
CA THR A 169 6.60 -16.73 -16.70
C THR A 169 5.61 -16.15 -17.72
N VAL A 170 5.17 -16.95 -18.69
CA VAL A 170 4.28 -16.49 -19.77
C VAL A 170 2.87 -16.27 -19.22
N TYR A 171 2.33 -17.24 -18.50
CA TYR A 171 0.95 -17.20 -18.01
C TYR A 171 0.72 -16.13 -16.94
N SER A 172 1.72 -15.84 -16.10
CA SER A 172 1.66 -14.72 -15.15
C SER A 172 1.56 -13.38 -15.88
N ARG A 173 2.29 -13.19 -16.99
CA ARG A 173 2.23 -11.95 -17.80
C ARG A 173 0.87 -11.78 -18.48
N GLU A 174 0.23 -12.88 -18.85
CA GLU A 174 -1.11 -12.91 -19.43
C GLU A 174 -2.23 -12.87 -18.37
N LYS A 175 -1.89 -12.75 -17.07
CA LYS A 175 -2.82 -12.71 -15.93
C LYS A 175 -3.75 -13.94 -15.86
N MET A 176 -3.26 -15.10 -16.30
CA MET A 176 -3.98 -16.38 -16.26
C MET A 176 -3.69 -17.12 -14.94
N TYR A 177 -4.23 -16.60 -13.83
CA TYR A 177 -3.86 -17.04 -12.48
C TYR A 177 -4.18 -18.50 -12.19
N THR A 178 -5.39 -18.98 -12.49
CA THR A 178 -5.82 -20.36 -12.19
C THR A 178 -4.90 -21.41 -12.80
N ASP A 179 -4.44 -21.18 -14.03
CA ASP A 179 -3.50 -22.06 -14.71
C ASP A 179 -2.08 -21.94 -14.13
N THR A 180 -1.70 -20.73 -13.71
CA THR A 180 -0.38 -20.48 -13.11
C THR A 180 -0.25 -21.10 -11.72
N THR A 181 -1.29 -21.02 -10.89
CA THR A 181 -1.33 -21.59 -9.53
C THR A 181 -1.08 -23.09 -9.56
N ILE A 182 -1.62 -23.80 -10.54
CA ILE A 182 -1.36 -25.23 -10.76
C ILE A 182 0.14 -25.51 -10.95
N ALA A 183 0.83 -24.73 -11.78
CA ALA A 183 2.27 -24.89 -12.01
C ALA A 183 3.10 -24.53 -10.77
N VAL A 184 2.68 -23.51 -10.02
CA VAL A 184 3.32 -23.08 -8.77
C VAL A 184 3.13 -24.12 -7.65
N GLN A 185 1.96 -24.75 -7.54
CA GLN A 185 1.70 -25.86 -6.62
C GLN A 185 2.64 -27.04 -6.88
N LEU A 186 2.85 -27.39 -8.15
CA LEU A 186 3.83 -28.42 -8.52
C LEU A 186 5.25 -28.04 -8.14
N LEU A 187 5.65 -26.79 -8.37
CA LEU A 187 6.95 -26.27 -7.97
C LEU A 187 7.12 -26.33 -6.44
N SER A 188 6.09 -25.97 -5.69
CA SER A 188 6.04 -26.04 -4.22
C SER A 188 6.22 -27.45 -3.70
N ALA A 189 5.52 -28.44 -4.29
CA ALA A 189 5.67 -29.84 -3.93
C ALA A 189 7.09 -30.37 -4.20
N ILE A 190 7.74 -29.94 -5.29
CA ILE A 190 9.13 -30.31 -5.61
C ILE A 190 10.13 -29.66 -4.65
N PHE A 191 9.84 -28.44 -4.16
CA PHE A 191 10.72 -27.71 -3.26
C PHE A 191 10.47 -28.03 -1.78
N ASN A 192 9.44 -28.81 -1.45
CA ASN A 192 9.15 -29.20 -0.07
C ASN A 192 10.06 -30.37 0.38
N PRO A 193 10.89 -30.20 1.44
CA PRO A 193 11.75 -31.27 1.95
C PRO A 193 10.97 -32.52 2.40
N SER A 194 9.77 -32.33 2.96
CA SER A 194 8.91 -33.43 3.44
C SER A 194 8.51 -34.38 2.32
N THR A 195 8.47 -33.89 1.06
CA THR A 195 8.25 -34.74 -0.11
C THR A 195 9.29 -35.84 -0.18
N TYR A 196 10.56 -35.52 0.02
CA TYR A 196 11.69 -36.45 -0.11
C TYR A 196 11.79 -37.39 1.09
N GLU A 197 11.47 -36.92 2.30
CA GLU A 197 11.38 -37.77 3.50
C GLU A 197 10.22 -38.76 3.42
N CYS A 198 9.11 -38.40 2.77
CA CYS A 198 8.04 -39.34 2.46
C CYS A 198 8.54 -40.47 1.54
N ILE A 199 9.35 -40.17 0.52
CA ILE A 199 9.98 -41.19 -0.34
C ILE A 199 10.87 -42.12 0.49
N ARG A 200 11.67 -41.55 1.38
CA ARG A 200 12.55 -42.30 2.27
C ARG A 200 11.79 -43.25 3.21
N SER A 201 10.57 -42.86 3.61
CA SER A 201 9.71 -43.74 4.41
C SER A 201 9.25 -45.00 3.64
N ILE A 202 9.22 -44.93 2.30
CA ILE A 202 8.88 -46.05 1.40
C ILE A 202 10.14 -46.84 1.00
N ASP A 203 11.22 -46.13 0.66
CA ASP A 203 12.53 -46.68 0.31
C ASP A 203 13.61 -46.12 1.24
N THR A 204 14.01 -46.90 2.23
CA THR A 204 14.97 -46.47 3.27
C THR A 204 16.37 -46.18 2.72
N ALA A 205 16.70 -46.67 1.52
CA ALA A 205 17.98 -46.41 0.85
C ALA A 205 17.99 -45.11 0.04
N PHE A 206 16.84 -44.44 -0.09
CA PHE A 206 16.73 -43.22 -0.88
C PHE A 206 17.48 -42.03 -0.24
N PRO A 207 18.41 -41.37 -0.95
CA PRO A 207 19.16 -40.22 -0.44
C PRO A 207 18.32 -38.94 -0.51
N ALA A 208 17.34 -38.80 0.41
CA ALA A 208 16.35 -37.73 0.42
C ALA A 208 16.96 -36.32 0.42
N HIS A 209 17.82 -36.03 1.39
CA HIS A 209 18.45 -34.71 1.53
C HIS A 209 19.34 -34.34 0.34
N GLU A 210 20.16 -35.28 -0.14
CA GLU A 210 21.04 -35.06 -1.31
C GLU A 210 20.22 -34.77 -2.58
N THR A 211 19.18 -35.57 -2.81
CA THR A 211 18.29 -35.42 -3.97
C THR A 211 17.59 -34.07 -3.97
N TYR A 212 17.02 -33.69 -2.82
CA TYR A 212 16.41 -32.39 -2.60
C TYR A 212 17.38 -31.24 -2.90
N MET A 213 18.57 -31.28 -2.30
CA MET A 213 19.58 -30.23 -2.42
C MET A 213 20.09 -30.09 -3.85
N ARG A 214 20.27 -31.19 -4.59
CA ARG A 214 20.69 -31.16 -6.00
C ARG A 214 19.67 -30.46 -6.90
N ILE A 215 18.38 -30.73 -6.72
CA ILE A 215 17.30 -30.11 -7.49
C ILE A 215 17.19 -28.62 -7.15
N LEU A 216 17.19 -28.28 -5.86
CA LEU A 216 17.08 -26.90 -5.39
C LEU A 216 18.27 -26.05 -5.87
N THR A 217 19.49 -26.54 -5.69
CA THR A 217 20.73 -25.87 -6.11
C THR A 217 20.71 -25.59 -7.61
N TYR A 218 20.30 -26.55 -8.45
CA TYR A 218 20.18 -26.36 -9.89
C TYR A 218 19.20 -25.24 -10.27
N CYS A 219 18.04 -25.20 -9.61
CA CYS A 219 17.03 -24.19 -9.88
C CYS A 219 17.49 -22.77 -9.51
N LEU A 220 18.36 -22.65 -8.51
CA LEU A 220 18.90 -21.36 -8.05
C LEU A 220 20.07 -20.83 -8.89
N MET A 221 20.87 -21.71 -9.52
CA MET A 221 22.11 -21.32 -10.23
C MET A 221 21.96 -20.24 -11.30
N LYS A 222 20.79 -20.11 -11.92
CA LYS A 222 20.54 -19.13 -12.98
C LYS A 222 19.48 -18.09 -12.62
N ALA A 223 18.96 -18.15 -11.39
CA ALA A 223 17.81 -17.36 -10.93
C ALA A 223 16.56 -17.44 -11.84
N GLU A 224 16.51 -18.36 -12.83
CA GLU A 224 15.38 -18.50 -13.78
C GLU A 224 14.07 -18.79 -13.01
N THR A 225 14.14 -19.60 -11.95
CA THR A 225 13.00 -19.89 -11.08
C THR A 225 12.57 -18.68 -10.23
N LEU A 226 13.52 -17.95 -9.64
CA LEU A 226 13.21 -16.74 -8.86
C LEU A 226 12.64 -15.64 -9.74
N TYR A 227 13.12 -15.51 -10.97
CA TYR A 227 12.60 -14.58 -11.97
C TYR A 227 11.14 -14.92 -12.36
N ALA A 228 10.83 -16.21 -12.55
CA ALA A 228 9.45 -16.63 -12.81
C ALA A 228 8.52 -16.32 -11.63
N LEU A 229 8.97 -16.55 -10.40
CA LEU A 229 8.22 -16.18 -9.19
C LEU A 229 8.06 -14.66 -9.06
N ASN A 230 9.09 -13.87 -9.38
CA ASN A 230 8.99 -12.42 -9.40
C ASN A 230 7.85 -11.95 -10.31
N ILE A 231 7.78 -12.49 -11.53
CA ILE A 231 6.73 -12.16 -12.48
C ILE A 231 5.36 -12.62 -11.97
N PHE A 232 5.28 -13.80 -11.36
CA PHE A 232 4.05 -14.30 -10.74
C PHE A 232 3.51 -13.32 -9.70
N PHE A 233 4.32 -13.01 -8.67
CA PHE A 233 3.91 -12.10 -7.60
C PHE A 233 3.65 -10.67 -8.08
N SER A 234 4.46 -10.14 -9.00
CA SER A 234 4.31 -8.79 -9.54
C SER A 234 3.05 -8.60 -10.38
N ASN A 235 2.44 -9.69 -10.86
CA ASN A 235 1.22 -9.64 -11.64
C ASN A 235 -0.01 -10.05 -10.81
N LEU A 236 0.07 -10.32 -9.51
CA LEU A 236 -1.11 -10.67 -8.70
C LEU A 236 -2.14 -9.53 -8.64
N SER A 237 -3.43 -9.90 -8.60
CA SER A 237 -4.54 -8.98 -8.39
C SER A 237 -5.01 -9.03 -6.93
N SER A 238 -5.48 -7.90 -6.39
CA SER A 238 -6.01 -7.78 -5.01
C SER A 238 -7.18 -8.72 -4.69
N ASP A 239 -7.84 -9.26 -5.71
CA ASP A 239 -9.02 -10.13 -5.56
C ASP A 239 -8.66 -11.61 -5.36
N ILE A 240 -7.37 -11.96 -5.37
CA ILE A 240 -6.89 -13.34 -5.21
C ILE A 240 -6.87 -13.71 -3.72
N ASP A 241 -7.39 -14.89 -3.39
CA ASP A 241 -7.36 -15.42 -2.03
C ASP A 241 -5.89 -15.71 -1.61
N PRO A 242 -5.41 -15.20 -0.46
CA PRO A 242 -4.09 -15.53 0.06
C PRO A 242 -3.80 -17.04 0.15
N ALA A 243 -4.83 -17.88 0.35
CA ALA A 243 -4.67 -19.34 0.35
C ALA A 243 -4.15 -19.90 -0.99
N ASP A 244 -4.53 -19.28 -2.12
CA ASP A 244 -4.06 -19.70 -3.45
C ASP A 244 -2.59 -19.32 -3.71
N ILE A 245 -2.04 -18.42 -2.91
CA ILE A 245 -0.66 -17.91 -3.03
C ILE A 245 0.29 -18.66 -2.09
N ASP A 246 -0.21 -19.33 -1.04
CA ASP A 246 0.60 -20.06 -0.07
C ASP A 246 1.63 -21.02 -0.72
N PRO A 247 1.30 -21.80 -1.78
CA PRO A 247 2.28 -22.64 -2.45
C PRO A 247 3.50 -21.87 -2.97
N ALA A 248 3.31 -20.64 -3.47
CA ALA A 248 4.40 -19.76 -3.90
C ALA A 248 5.25 -19.28 -2.72
N VAL A 249 4.60 -18.92 -1.61
CA VAL A 249 5.27 -18.50 -0.37
C VAL A 249 6.11 -19.65 0.21
N GLN A 250 5.60 -20.89 0.19
CA GLN A 250 6.35 -22.07 0.60
C GLN A 250 7.61 -22.28 -0.25
N VAL A 251 7.55 -22.06 -1.58
CA VAL A 251 8.74 -22.11 -2.44
C VAL A 251 9.79 -21.09 -1.98
N LEU A 252 9.38 -19.87 -1.64
CA LEU A 252 10.30 -18.83 -1.14
C LEU A 252 10.95 -19.25 0.20
N LEU A 253 10.17 -19.82 1.12
CA LEU A 253 10.69 -20.34 2.38
C LEU A 253 11.72 -21.46 2.17
N SER A 254 11.46 -22.41 1.26
CA SER A 254 12.40 -23.49 0.94
C SER A 254 13.74 -22.94 0.41
N VAL A 255 13.71 -21.85 -0.36
CA VAL A 255 14.93 -21.17 -0.83
C VAL A 255 15.69 -20.53 0.33
N ILE A 256 15.01 -19.86 1.26
CA ILE A 256 15.63 -19.20 2.42
C ILE A 256 16.19 -20.23 3.41
N GLN A 257 15.48 -21.33 3.63
CA GLN A 257 15.88 -22.41 4.54
C GLN A 257 16.98 -23.31 3.96
N CYS A 258 17.41 -23.08 2.72
CA CYS A 258 18.48 -23.82 2.07
C CYS A 258 19.81 -23.69 2.85
N LYS A 259 20.33 -24.82 3.34
CA LYS A 259 21.58 -24.91 4.12
C LYS A 259 22.61 -25.76 3.38
N PRO A 260 23.92 -25.49 3.53
CA PRO A 260 24.97 -26.29 2.88
C PRO A 260 24.95 -27.76 3.34
N PRO A 261 25.45 -28.71 2.53
CA PRO A 261 26.22 -28.52 1.29
C PRO A 261 25.36 -28.23 0.05
N TYR A 262 25.83 -27.30 -0.79
CA TYR A 262 25.18 -26.95 -2.06
C TYR A 262 25.70 -27.87 -3.17
N ASP A 263 25.09 -29.04 -3.30
CA ASP A 263 25.58 -30.08 -4.20
C ASP A 263 25.11 -29.85 -5.64
N TYR A 264 26.07 -29.73 -6.56
CA TYR A 264 25.78 -29.65 -7.99
C TYR A 264 25.82 -31.04 -8.62
N PRO A 265 24.74 -31.47 -9.30
CA PRO A 265 24.80 -32.69 -10.09
C PRO A 265 25.73 -32.50 -11.30
N GLN A 266 26.93 -33.08 -11.27
CA GLN A 266 27.69 -33.34 -12.49
C GLN A 266 26.99 -34.45 -13.27
N SER A 267 26.35 -34.12 -14.39
CA SER A 267 25.69 -35.16 -15.20
C SER A 267 26.69 -36.24 -15.61
N THR A 268 26.24 -37.49 -15.63
CA THR A 268 26.98 -38.58 -16.29
C THR A 268 27.25 -38.25 -17.76
N ILE A 269 26.37 -37.45 -18.38
CA ILE A 269 26.56 -36.88 -19.73
C ILE A 269 27.74 -35.90 -19.80
N GLN A 270 28.02 -35.11 -18.75
CA GLN A 270 29.21 -34.25 -18.68
C GLN A 270 30.48 -35.06 -18.48
N ARG A 271 30.41 -36.19 -17.75
CA ARG A 271 31.53 -37.16 -17.72
C ARG A 271 31.78 -37.75 -19.12
N LEU A 272 30.71 -38.05 -19.87
CA LEU A 272 30.78 -38.52 -21.26
C LEU A 272 31.13 -37.41 -22.28
N GLN A 273 30.83 -36.15 -21.98
CA GLN A 273 31.17 -35.00 -22.81
C GLN A 273 32.58 -34.48 -22.53
N ALA A 274 33.15 -34.70 -21.34
CA ALA A 274 34.58 -34.51 -21.10
C ALA A 274 35.43 -35.37 -22.07
N ASP A 275 34.92 -36.55 -22.46
CA ASP A 275 35.51 -37.39 -23.51
C ASP A 275 35.20 -36.91 -24.95
N ALA A 276 34.24 -36.00 -25.15
CA ALA A 276 33.77 -35.55 -26.47
C ALA A 276 33.98 -34.05 -26.77
N GLN A 277 34.39 -33.22 -25.80
CA GLN A 277 34.57 -31.78 -25.95
C GLN A 277 36.05 -31.39 -26.04
N GLN A 278 36.62 -31.69 -27.21
CA GLN A 278 37.74 -30.93 -27.76
C GLN A 278 37.33 -30.07 -28.98
N LYS A 279 36.03 -29.92 -29.24
CA LYS A 279 35.53 -29.08 -30.35
C LYS A 279 34.13 -28.56 -30.06
N HIS A 280 34.04 -27.29 -29.67
CA HIS A 280 33.09 -26.27 -30.14
C HIS A 280 32.73 -25.28 -29.02
N ASP A 281 33.58 -24.26 -28.86
CA ASP A 281 33.18 -23.00 -28.24
C ASP A 281 32.76 -22.02 -29.33
N SER A 282 31.47 -21.70 -29.37
CA SER A 282 30.97 -20.36 -29.70
C SER A 282 29.46 -20.33 -29.45
N ILE A 283 28.97 -19.19 -28.97
CA ILE A 283 27.57 -18.81 -28.71
C ILE A 283 27.18 -18.91 -27.23
N ARG A 284 27.64 -17.93 -26.45
CA ARG A 284 26.88 -17.35 -25.32
C ARG A 284 27.16 -15.85 -25.23
N SER A 285 26.39 -15.08 -25.98
CA SER A 285 26.14 -13.66 -25.69
C SER A 285 24.63 -13.53 -25.60
N ASN A 286 24.08 -13.50 -24.38
CA ASN A 286 22.73 -13.01 -24.04
C ASN A 286 22.39 -13.31 -22.57
N LEU A 287 23.23 -12.84 -21.66
CA LEU A 287 22.89 -12.62 -20.24
C LEU A 287 23.62 -11.33 -19.85
N MET A 288 22.94 -10.18 -19.98
CA MET A 288 23.32 -9.02 -19.17
C MET A 288 23.07 -9.39 -17.71
N PHE A 289 23.89 -8.88 -16.80
CA PHE A 289 23.81 -8.98 -15.32
C PHE A 289 24.81 -9.88 -14.58
N ILE A 290 25.75 -10.55 -15.25
CA ILE A 290 26.98 -11.02 -14.59
C ILE A 290 28.17 -10.78 -15.53
N GLU A 291 28.71 -9.57 -15.53
CA GLU A 291 30.11 -9.38 -15.95
C GLU A 291 31.00 -9.78 -14.78
N SER A 292 31.33 -11.07 -14.71
CA SER A 292 32.57 -11.49 -14.06
C SER A 292 33.56 -11.84 -15.16
N SER A 293 34.54 -10.96 -15.31
CA SER A 293 35.82 -11.26 -15.92
C SER A 293 36.44 -12.45 -15.18
N GLU A 294 36.21 -13.66 -15.68
CA GLU A 294 37.07 -14.84 -15.61
C GLU A 294 36.31 -16.00 -16.25
N GLU A 295 36.79 -16.41 -17.42
CA GLU A 295 36.40 -17.67 -18.05
C GLU A 295 36.77 -18.81 -17.07
N SER A 296 35.91 -19.83 -16.97
CA SER A 296 36.21 -21.19 -16.45
C SER A 296 35.87 -21.61 -15.00
N ALA A 297 34.68 -21.30 -14.45
CA ALA A 297 34.07 -22.15 -13.40
C ALA A 297 32.53 -22.05 -13.35
N PRO A 298 31.78 -23.15 -13.07
CA PRO A 298 30.37 -23.05 -12.70
C PRO A 298 30.24 -22.26 -11.38
N LEU A 299 29.27 -21.34 -11.29
CA LEU A 299 28.95 -20.60 -10.07
C LEU A 299 28.82 -21.58 -8.89
N ARG A 300 29.72 -21.48 -7.92
CA ARG A 300 29.59 -22.20 -6.64
C ARG A 300 28.57 -21.42 -5.80
N LEU A 301 27.39 -21.99 -5.58
CA LEU A 301 26.39 -21.42 -4.68
C LEU A 301 26.96 -21.36 -3.25
N SER A 302 26.77 -20.22 -2.59
CA SER A 302 27.04 -20.00 -1.17
C SER A 302 25.78 -19.43 -0.51
N ARG A 303 25.71 -19.45 0.82
CA ARG A 303 24.57 -18.84 1.54
C ARG A 303 24.43 -17.36 1.18
N GLU A 304 25.57 -16.66 1.09
CA GLU A 304 25.63 -15.26 0.69
C GLU A 304 25.01 -15.04 -0.70
N ILE A 305 25.42 -15.81 -1.72
CA ILE A 305 24.88 -15.69 -3.08
C ILE A 305 23.37 -15.97 -3.12
N ILE A 306 22.87 -16.94 -2.36
CA ILE A 306 21.42 -17.23 -2.28
C ILE A 306 20.68 -16.03 -1.69
N VAL A 307 21.20 -15.43 -0.63
CA VAL A 307 20.64 -14.22 -0.02
C VAL A 307 20.63 -13.07 -1.03
N GLU A 308 21.74 -12.83 -1.75
CA GLU A 308 21.81 -11.79 -2.78
C GLU A 308 20.77 -12.00 -3.90
N LEU A 309 20.68 -13.23 -4.42
CA LEU A 309 19.70 -13.60 -5.45
C LEU A 309 18.27 -13.42 -4.96
N PHE A 310 17.97 -13.83 -3.73
CA PHE A 310 16.66 -13.65 -3.11
C PHE A 310 16.33 -12.17 -2.92
N THR A 311 17.27 -11.38 -2.40
CA THR A 311 17.06 -9.94 -2.19
C THR A 311 16.75 -9.25 -3.52
N VAL A 312 17.58 -9.43 -4.55
CA VAL A 312 17.39 -8.73 -5.84
C VAL A 312 16.13 -9.21 -6.59
N ASN A 313 15.87 -10.51 -6.62
CA ASN A 313 14.79 -11.06 -7.44
C ASN A 313 13.45 -11.15 -6.72
N ILE A 314 13.42 -11.20 -5.38
CA ILE A 314 12.17 -11.41 -4.63
C ILE A 314 11.85 -10.22 -3.75
N LEU A 315 12.79 -9.75 -2.91
CA LEU A 315 12.51 -8.59 -2.04
C LEU A 315 12.34 -7.26 -2.79
N SER A 316 12.57 -7.22 -4.10
CA SER A 316 12.27 -6.06 -4.94
C SER A 316 10.79 -5.93 -5.35
N ILE A 317 9.98 -6.96 -5.09
CA ILE A 317 8.54 -6.98 -5.38
C ILE A 317 7.84 -6.11 -4.34
N HIS A 318 7.09 -5.09 -4.76
CA HIS A 318 6.45 -4.19 -3.81
C HIS A 318 5.39 -4.94 -3.00
N PHE A 319 5.37 -4.71 -1.69
CA PHE A 319 4.38 -5.28 -0.78
C PHE A 319 4.32 -6.82 -0.84
N LEU A 320 5.46 -7.48 -1.08
CA LEU A 320 5.54 -8.95 -1.13
C LEU A 320 4.94 -9.59 0.12
N PHE A 321 5.21 -8.99 1.29
CA PHE A 321 4.78 -9.51 2.58
C PHE A 321 3.30 -9.30 2.88
N ASP A 322 2.59 -8.46 2.13
CA ASP A 322 1.13 -8.32 2.26
C ASP A 322 0.42 -9.60 1.77
N TRP A 323 1.10 -10.43 0.96
CA TRP A 323 0.62 -11.73 0.49
C TRP A 323 1.02 -12.90 1.37
N VAL A 324 1.82 -12.67 2.42
CA VAL A 324 2.28 -13.72 3.33
C VAL A 324 1.30 -13.81 4.50
N SER A 325 0.78 -15.03 4.76
CA SER A 325 -0.17 -15.24 5.85
C SER A 325 0.45 -14.88 7.21
N THR A 326 -0.40 -14.46 8.16
CA THR A 326 0.02 -14.19 9.55
C THR A 326 0.63 -15.41 10.24
N ALA A 327 0.24 -16.62 9.85
CA ALA A 327 0.81 -17.86 10.36
C ALA A 327 2.23 -18.14 9.82
N THR A 328 2.50 -17.74 8.56
CA THR A 328 3.77 -18.02 7.87
C THR A 328 4.81 -16.90 8.10
N MET A 329 4.36 -15.67 8.34
CA MET A 329 5.23 -14.50 8.54
C MET A 329 6.26 -14.67 9.67
N PRO A 330 5.93 -15.28 10.83
CA PRO A 330 6.90 -15.55 11.89
C PRO A 330 8.09 -16.39 11.44
N THR A 331 7.84 -17.45 10.67
CA THR A 331 8.89 -18.34 10.14
C THR A 331 9.74 -17.61 9.11
N PHE A 332 9.12 -16.80 8.27
CA PHE A 332 9.84 -15.99 7.28
C PHE A 332 10.78 -14.99 7.95
N ALA A 333 10.32 -14.28 8.98
CA ALA A 333 11.12 -13.31 9.72
C ALA A 333 12.33 -13.96 10.41
N VAL A 334 12.17 -15.17 10.98
CA VAL A 334 13.26 -15.89 11.67
C VAL A 334 14.29 -16.47 10.69
N GLU A 335 13.84 -17.05 9.58
CA GLU A 335 14.73 -17.77 8.66
C GLU A 335 15.44 -16.86 7.66
N LEU A 336 14.86 -15.69 7.36
CA LEU A 336 15.51 -14.68 6.53
C LEU A 336 16.63 -14.00 7.34
N PRO A 337 17.89 -14.04 6.89
CA PRO A 337 18.98 -13.39 7.61
C PRO A 337 18.88 -11.87 7.44
N PHE A 338 18.04 -11.22 8.26
CA PHE A 338 17.72 -9.81 8.14
C PHE A 338 18.97 -8.92 8.14
N THR A 339 19.93 -9.22 9.02
CA THR A 339 21.22 -8.52 9.08
C THR A 339 22.00 -8.60 7.78
N ASP A 340 22.04 -9.77 7.12
CA ASP A 340 22.78 -9.96 5.87
C ASP A 340 22.08 -9.26 4.71
N VAL A 341 20.74 -9.34 4.66
CA VAL A 341 19.89 -8.63 3.69
C VAL A 341 20.06 -7.11 3.85
N LEU A 342 20.03 -6.61 5.08
CA LEU A 342 20.22 -5.19 5.39
C LEU A 342 21.64 -4.74 5.02
N ASN A 343 22.68 -5.51 5.36
CA ASN A 343 24.06 -5.19 4.99
C ASN A 343 24.24 -5.16 3.46
N PHE A 344 23.61 -6.10 2.74
CA PHE A 344 23.64 -6.12 1.28
C PHE A 344 22.92 -4.90 0.68
N ILE A 345 21.75 -4.55 1.21
CA ILE A 345 21.02 -3.34 0.79
C ILE A 345 21.83 -2.09 1.11
N ILE A 346 22.39 -1.94 2.32
CA ILE A 346 23.26 -0.82 2.69
C ILE A 346 24.46 -0.74 1.74
N LYS A 347 25.13 -1.86 1.45
CA LYS A 347 26.25 -1.92 0.50
C LYS A 347 25.84 -1.50 -0.92
N ILE A 348 24.63 -1.85 -1.35
CA ILE A 348 24.05 -1.33 -2.60
C ILE A 348 23.91 0.19 -2.46
N TYR A 349 23.20 0.68 -1.44
CA TYR A 349 22.86 2.09 -1.27
C TYR A 349 24.05 3.03 -1.03
N GLU A 350 25.11 2.57 -0.37
CA GLU A 350 26.32 3.35 -0.06
C GLU A 350 27.37 3.28 -1.17
N GLY A 351 27.26 2.33 -2.10
CA GLY A 351 28.16 2.23 -3.24
C GLY A 351 27.95 3.37 -4.24
N ASN A 352 28.99 4.14 -4.57
CA ASN A 352 28.91 5.29 -5.50
C ASN A 352 28.28 5.01 -6.89
N ASN A 353 28.06 3.74 -7.26
CA ASN A 353 27.58 3.28 -8.57
C ASN A 353 26.31 2.41 -8.56
N TRP A 354 25.59 2.23 -7.44
CA TRP A 354 24.25 1.61 -7.54
C TRP A 354 23.32 2.41 -8.45
N GLN A 355 23.67 3.69 -8.61
CA GLN A 355 22.92 4.65 -9.38
C GLN A 355 22.80 4.34 -10.87
N SER A 356 23.74 3.56 -11.42
CA SER A 356 23.69 3.06 -12.81
C SER A 356 23.26 1.60 -12.90
N ARG A 357 23.09 0.92 -11.76
CA ARG A 357 22.92 -0.54 -11.67
C ARG A 357 21.50 -0.99 -11.33
N PHE A 358 20.72 -0.18 -10.60
CA PHE A 358 19.37 -0.52 -10.18
C PHE A 358 18.35 0.54 -10.58
N ASP A 359 17.22 0.08 -11.08
CA ASP A 359 16.04 0.91 -11.35
C ASP A 359 15.43 1.43 -10.04
N PRO A 360 14.94 2.69 -9.97
CA PRO A 360 14.36 3.24 -8.75
C PRO A 360 13.21 2.41 -8.19
N THR A 361 12.42 1.74 -9.05
CA THR A 361 11.31 0.89 -8.62
C THR A 361 11.82 -0.34 -7.87
N THR A 362 12.87 -1.01 -8.34
CA THR A 362 13.52 -2.13 -7.62
C THR A 362 13.98 -1.71 -6.21
N VAL A 363 14.57 -0.53 -6.14
CA VAL A 363 15.11 0.10 -4.93
C VAL A 363 13.98 0.41 -3.93
N THR A 364 12.84 0.91 -4.41
CA THR A 364 11.63 1.11 -3.61
C THR A 364 11.10 -0.19 -3.02
N GLY A 365 10.92 -1.24 -3.82
CA GLY A 365 10.38 -2.52 -3.35
C GLY A 365 11.24 -3.15 -2.25
N LEU A 366 12.56 -3.07 -2.40
CA LEU A 366 13.52 -3.49 -1.37
C LEU A 366 13.31 -2.75 -0.05
N LEU A 367 13.18 -1.42 -0.11
CA LEU A 367 12.96 -0.61 1.09
C LEU A 367 11.60 -0.86 1.73
N ILE A 368 10.54 -1.03 0.94
CA ILE A 368 9.20 -1.34 1.47
C ILE A 368 9.25 -2.64 2.27
N ASN A 369 9.81 -3.69 1.68
CA ASN A 369 9.86 -5.02 2.29
C ASN A 369 10.78 -5.09 3.51
N ILE A 370 11.94 -4.40 3.48
CA ILE A 370 12.82 -4.36 4.66
C ILE A 370 12.23 -3.54 5.80
N THR A 371 11.51 -2.45 5.48
CA THR A 371 10.76 -1.64 6.46
C THR A 371 9.66 -2.48 7.09
N TYR A 372 8.94 -3.27 6.30
CA TYR A 372 7.92 -4.18 6.78
C TYR A 372 8.50 -5.21 7.75
N LEU A 373 9.56 -5.92 7.35
CA LEU A 373 10.25 -6.91 8.19
C LEU A 373 10.76 -6.32 9.51
N GLY A 374 11.41 -5.16 9.44
CA GLY A 374 11.90 -4.46 10.63
C GLY A 374 10.80 -4.06 11.62
N SER A 375 9.62 -3.67 11.12
CA SER A 375 8.47 -3.36 11.97
C SER A 375 7.86 -4.60 12.64
N PHE A 376 7.92 -5.75 11.97
CA PHE A 376 7.36 -7.00 12.48
C PHE A 376 8.22 -7.64 13.57
N GLU A 377 9.56 -7.59 13.44
CA GLU A 377 10.48 -8.03 14.50
C GLU A 377 10.30 -7.20 15.78
N GLY A 378 10.10 -5.88 15.66
CA GLY A 378 9.82 -5.01 16.80
C GLY A 378 8.46 -5.27 17.48
N ASN A 379 7.42 -5.62 16.73
CA ASN A 379 6.06 -5.79 17.27
C ASN A 379 5.83 -7.16 17.95
N LYS A 380 6.58 -8.20 17.58
CA LYS A 380 6.51 -9.53 18.25
C LYS A 380 6.82 -9.48 19.75
N GLN A 381 7.50 -8.44 20.24
CA GLN A 381 7.73 -8.24 21.68
C GLN A 381 6.76 -7.25 22.33
N LEU A 382 6.20 -6.32 21.57
CA LEU A 382 5.14 -5.40 22.05
C LEU A 382 3.85 -6.16 22.37
N ASP A 383 3.48 -7.18 21.59
CA ASP A 383 2.31 -8.02 21.91
C ASP A 383 2.50 -8.79 23.23
N ASN A 384 3.72 -9.20 23.59
CA ASN A 384 4.00 -9.83 24.89
C ASN A 384 3.96 -8.84 26.06
N THR A 385 4.15 -7.53 25.82
CA THR A 385 4.04 -6.48 26.84
C THR A 385 2.63 -5.92 26.95
N LEU A 386 1.90 -5.83 25.83
CA LEU A 386 0.50 -5.41 25.78
C LEU A 386 -0.45 -6.47 26.33
N ILE A 387 -0.20 -7.77 26.10
CA ILE A 387 -0.99 -8.84 26.74
C ILE A 387 -0.80 -8.83 28.26
N ALA A 388 0.38 -8.44 28.76
CA ALA A 388 0.61 -8.25 30.20
C ALA A 388 -0.05 -6.96 30.75
N ALA A 389 -0.27 -5.94 29.90
CA ALA A 389 -0.89 -4.68 30.29
C ALA A 389 -2.43 -4.68 30.16
N ILE A 390 -2.98 -5.51 29.27
CA ILE A 390 -4.43 -5.62 29.05
C ILE A 390 -5.12 -6.45 30.14
N ASP A 391 -4.38 -7.29 30.88
CA ASP A 391 -4.87 -7.98 32.08
C ASP A 391 -4.81 -7.12 33.37
N SER A 392 -4.41 -5.86 33.28
CA SER A 392 -4.36 -4.94 34.41
C SER A 392 -5.01 -3.60 34.11
N ASP A 393 -6.35 -3.57 34.06
CA ASP A 393 -7.13 -2.34 34.18
C ASP A 393 -8.28 -2.53 35.18
N SER A 394 -8.00 -2.25 36.46
CA SER A 394 -8.82 -1.35 37.28
C SER A 394 -8.22 -1.20 38.68
N ASP A 395 -7.96 0.07 39.04
CA ASP A 395 -7.82 0.61 40.39
C ASP A 395 -6.48 0.43 41.12
N SER A 396 -5.50 1.31 40.81
CA SER A 396 -4.80 2.14 41.81
C SER A 396 -3.58 2.85 41.20
N GLU A 397 -3.69 4.16 41.01
CA GLU A 397 -2.54 5.05 40.95
C GLU A 397 -1.92 5.11 42.36
N ASN A 398 -0.94 4.23 42.64
CA ASN A 398 0.17 4.41 43.60
C ASN A 398 0.80 3.06 43.93
N GLU A 399 1.79 2.62 43.13
CA GLU A 399 2.94 1.79 43.55
C GLU A 399 3.78 1.39 42.33
N ALA A 400 4.42 2.36 41.67
CA ALA A 400 5.42 2.08 40.63
C ALA A 400 6.84 2.34 41.17
N MET A 401 7.28 1.53 42.14
CA MET A 401 8.70 1.43 42.46
C MET A 401 9.05 0.08 43.09
N GLN A 402 9.12 -0.98 42.28
CA GLN A 402 9.95 -2.14 42.61
C GLN A 402 10.51 -2.83 41.36
N LEU A 403 11.83 -2.94 41.38
CA LEU A 403 12.78 -3.47 40.42
C LEU A 403 12.36 -4.79 39.76
N VAL A 404 12.29 -4.79 38.42
CA VAL A 404 12.47 -6.00 37.60
C VAL A 404 13.77 -5.83 36.83
N GLU A 405 14.77 -6.68 37.12
CA GLU A 405 16.06 -6.67 36.42
C GLU A 405 15.86 -6.99 34.92
N PRO A 406 16.52 -6.25 34.00
CA PRO A 406 16.40 -6.51 32.57
C PRO A 406 17.21 -7.76 32.20
N SER A 407 16.51 -8.82 31.80
CA SER A 407 17.09 -10.01 31.20
C SER A 407 17.73 -9.68 29.83
N LYS A 408 18.77 -10.44 29.49
CA LYS A 408 19.78 -10.20 28.44
C LYS A 408 19.30 -10.17 26.97
N GLU A 409 18.01 -10.10 26.67
CA GLU A 409 17.48 -10.15 25.28
C GLU A 409 17.21 -8.77 24.65
N LEU A 410 17.24 -7.68 25.42
CA LEU A 410 16.96 -6.30 24.96
C LEU A 410 17.99 -5.71 23.95
N ARG A 411 19.10 -6.40 23.66
CA ARG A 411 20.22 -5.84 22.86
C ARG A 411 20.16 -6.11 21.35
N SER A 412 19.37 -7.08 20.90
CA SER A 412 19.32 -7.43 19.46
C SER A 412 18.36 -6.52 18.67
N ASP A 413 17.23 -6.14 19.28
CA ASP A 413 16.22 -5.26 18.68
C ASP A 413 16.65 -3.79 18.58
N SER A 414 17.42 -3.29 19.55
CA SER A 414 17.95 -1.91 19.48
C SER A 414 18.84 -1.72 18.26
N LEU A 415 19.64 -2.73 17.90
CA LEU A 415 20.59 -2.67 16.79
C LEU A 415 19.88 -2.70 15.43
N ILE A 416 18.80 -3.47 15.28
CA ILE A 416 18.01 -3.52 14.04
C ILE A 416 17.29 -2.20 13.82
N ARG A 417 16.65 -1.67 14.87
CA ARG A 417 15.99 -0.37 14.82
C ARG A 417 16.98 0.77 14.59
N GLU A 418 18.10 0.81 15.30
CA GLU A 418 19.18 1.79 15.12
C GLU A 418 19.73 1.75 13.68
N ARG A 419 19.89 0.55 13.09
CA ARG A 419 20.37 0.41 11.71
C ARG A 419 19.32 0.79 10.66
N LEU A 420 18.05 0.52 10.90
CA LEU A 420 16.95 1.03 10.05
C LEU A 420 16.85 2.55 10.16
N GLU A 421 16.98 3.11 11.36
CA GLU A 421 17.04 4.56 11.59
C GLU A 421 18.27 5.18 10.91
N ALA A 422 19.42 4.49 10.88
CA ALA A 422 20.61 4.91 10.14
C ALA A 422 20.43 4.84 8.61
N LEU A 423 19.48 4.03 8.11
CA LEU A 423 19.13 3.95 6.70
C LEU A 423 18.16 5.09 6.29
N TYR A 424 17.29 5.51 7.20
CA TYR A 424 16.27 6.56 6.99
C TYR A 424 16.56 7.88 7.71
N ASN A 425 17.83 8.24 7.91
CA ASN A 425 18.15 9.57 8.43
C ASN A 425 17.70 10.66 7.43
N SER A 426 17.49 11.88 7.94
CA SER A 426 16.93 12.98 7.15
C SER A 426 17.73 13.27 5.88
N GLU A 427 19.06 13.16 5.94
CA GLU A 427 19.95 13.40 4.81
C GLU A 427 19.82 12.32 3.71
N LYS A 428 19.83 11.04 4.07
CA LYS A 428 19.71 9.92 3.14
C LYS A 428 18.33 9.90 2.49
N LEU A 429 17.27 10.15 3.26
CA LEU A 429 15.91 10.26 2.72
C LEU A 429 15.80 11.44 1.75
N ASN A 430 16.37 12.59 2.11
CA ASN A 430 16.41 13.76 1.24
C ASN A 430 17.14 13.48 -0.09
N ASN A 431 18.29 12.82 -0.04
CA ASN A 431 19.05 12.42 -1.23
C ASN A 431 18.27 11.42 -2.12
N LEU A 432 17.53 10.51 -1.50
CA LEU A 432 16.68 9.54 -2.20
C LEU A 432 15.55 10.25 -2.94
N VAL A 433 14.80 11.12 -2.27
CA VAL A 433 13.71 11.91 -2.86
C VAL A 433 14.23 12.80 -3.99
N HIS A 434 15.35 13.50 -3.77
CA HIS A 434 16.00 14.32 -4.80
C HIS A 434 16.26 13.52 -6.08
N ARG A 435 16.70 12.28 -5.95
CA ARG A 435 17.00 11.42 -7.10
C ARG A 435 15.74 10.95 -7.83
N PHE A 436 14.70 10.53 -7.10
CA PHE A 436 13.41 10.19 -7.70
C PHE A 436 12.89 11.36 -8.54
N MET A 437 12.98 12.59 -8.01
CA MET A 437 12.55 13.80 -8.69
C MET A 437 13.40 14.14 -9.91
N ARG A 438 14.72 13.94 -9.85
CA ARG A 438 15.61 14.11 -11.01
C ARG A 438 15.24 13.15 -12.13
N ILE A 439 14.94 11.88 -11.81
CA ILE A 439 14.60 10.87 -12.82
C ILE A 439 13.21 11.17 -13.39
N ALA A 440 12.23 11.50 -12.55
CA ALA A 440 10.90 11.91 -13.00
C ALA A 440 10.91 13.09 -13.98
N ARG A 441 11.90 13.99 -13.89
CA ARG A 441 12.13 15.08 -14.86
C ARG A 441 12.80 14.63 -16.16
N SER A 442 13.70 13.65 -16.10
CA SER A 442 14.47 13.22 -17.28
C SER A 442 13.70 12.28 -18.20
N THR A 443 12.64 11.64 -17.70
CA THR A 443 11.84 10.70 -18.49
C THR A 443 10.75 11.48 -19.24
N ASP A 444 11.03 11.87 -20.49
CA ASP A 444 10.05 12.49 -21.40
C ASP A 444 8.81 11.60 -21.65
N GLN A 445 8.87 10.32 -21.27
CA GLN A 445 7.78 9.34 -21.37
C GLN A 445 7.43 8.81 -19.98
N GLU A 446 6.34 9.35 -19.40
CA GLU A 446 5.63 8.86 -18.21
C GLU A 446 6.30 9.08 -16.84
N PRO A 447 6.22 10.29 -16.25
CA PRO A 447 6.55 10.55 -14.85
C PRO A 447 5.85 9.59 -13.87
N MET A 448 4.68 9.08 -14.25
CA MET A 448 3.83 8.18 -13.48
C MET A 448 4.51 6.88 -13.03
N LYS A 449 5.41 6.32 -13.85
CA LYS A 449 6.07 5.04 -13.54
C LYS A 449 6.95 5.10 -12.29
N ILE A 450 7.38 6.29 -11.91
CA ILE A 450 8.33 6.53 -10.81
C ILE A 450 7.62 7.13 -9.59
N VAL A 451 6.63 8.00 -9.82
CA VAL A 451 5.86 8.64 -8.74
C VAL A 451 5.11 7.60 -7.89
N GLY A 452 4.47 6.61 -8.53
CA GLY A 452 3.78 5.52 -7.82
C GLY A 452 4.68 4.78 -6.81
N PRO A 453 5.78 4.15 -7.27
CA PRO A 453 6.76 3.53 -6.38
C PRO A 453 7.26 4.47 -5.28
N MET A 454 7.67 5.70 -5.62
CA MET A 454 8.13 6.67 -4.63
C MET A 454 7.09 6.92 -3.53
N THR A 455 5.82 7.15 -3.91
CA THR A 455 4.73 7.37 -2.94
C THR A 455 4.47 6.14 -2.08
N ASN A 456 4.53 4.93 -2.64
CA ASN A 456 4.40 3.68 -1.89
C ASN A 456 5.46 3.55 -0.80
N LEU A 457 6.72 3.88 -1.10
CA LEU A 457 7.79 3.88 -0.11
C LEU A 457 7.56 4.92 0.99
N LEU A 458 7.31 6.18 0.60
CA LEU A 458 7.11 7.26 1.56
C LEU A 458 5.93 6.97 2.50
N ASN A 459 4.82 6.45 1.96
CA ASN A 459 3.67 6.04 2.75
C ASN A 459 3.99 4.85 3.67
N THR A 460 4.74 3.86 3.18
CA THR A 460 5.17 2.72 4.02
C THR A 460 6.01 3.20 5.19
N LEU A 461 6.94 4.14 4.96
CA LEU A 461 7.73 4.76 6.02
C LEU A 461 6.83 5.51 7.01
N MET A 462 5.89 6.33 6.53
CA MET A 462 4.99 7.07 7.43
C MET A 462 4.03 6.18 8.22
N ILE A 463 3.59 5.06 7.65
CA ILE A 463 2.63 4.15 8.32
C ILE A 463 3.35 3.25 9.31
N ARG A 464 4.52 2.70 8.96
CA ARG A 464 5.24 1.71 9.77
C ARG A 464 6.24 2.33 10.75
N PHE A 465 6.69 3.56 10.49
CA PHE A 465 7.61 4.33 11.34
C PHE A 465 6.97 5.66 11.77
N SER A 466 5.82 5.57 12.43
CA SER A 466 4.98 6.72 12.81
C SER A 466 5.72 7.84 13.56
N GLY A 467 6.74 7.49 14.36
CA GLY A 467 7.59 8.44 15.07
C GLY A 467 8.47 9.34 14.18
N LYS A 468 8.47 9.16 12.86
CA LYS A 468 9.20 9.98 11.89
C LYS A 468 8.28 10.73 10.92
N ASN A 469 6.96 10.61 11.05
CA ASN A 469 6.01 11.20 10.09
C ASN A 469 6.23 12.69 9.88
N ASP A 470 6.39 13.43 10.97
CA ASP A 470 6.63 14.87 10.91
C ASP A 470 7.99 15.19 10.30
N SER A 471 9.02 14.39 10.58
CA SER A 471 10.35 14.55 9.96
C SER A 471 10.29 14.34 8.45
N ILE A 472 9.59 13.28 8.00
CA ILE A 472 9.42 12.95 6.58
C ILE A 472 8.63 14.06 5.88
N LEU A 473 7.48 14.46 6.42
CA LEU A 473 6.63 15.50 5.84
C LEU A 473 7.36 16.86 5.81
N ASN A 474 8.15 17.19 6.84
CA ASN A 474 8.95 18.41 6.84
C ASN A 474 10.04 18.38 5.76
N ILE A 475 10.68 17.23 5.51
CA ILE A 475 11.61 17.07 4.39
C ILE A 475 10.88 17.25 3.05
N LEU A 476 9.70 16.66 2.89
CA LEU A 476 8.94 16.77 1.63
C LEU A 476 8.39 18.18 1.38
N LEU A 477 8.10 18.96 2.42
CA LEU A 477 7.48 20.29 2.29
C LEU A 477 8.49 21.43 2.26
N TYR A 478 9.53 21.38 3.11
CA TYR A 478 10.37 22.54 3.41
C TYR A 478 11.82 22.41 2.97
N HIS A 479 12.31 21.20 2.67
CA HIS A 479 13.68 21.06 2.16
C HIS A 479 13.79 21.56 0.71
N ARG A 480 14.85 22.32 0.43
CA ARG A 480 15.23 22.71 -0.94
C ARG A 480 16.12 21.64 -1.56
N TRP A 481 15.73 21.19 -2.74
CA TRP A 481 16.44 20.21 -3.56
C TRP A 481 17.16 20.95 -4.68
N SER A 482 18.45 21.25 -4.50
CA SER A 482 19.25 21.97 -5.50
C SER A 482 19.86 21.00 -6.52
N SER A 483 19.60 21.25 -7.80
CA SER A 483 20.52 20.85 -8.88
C SER A 483 21.02 22.12 -9.56
N SER A 484 22.23 22.09 -10.12
CA SER A 484 23.03 23.22 -10.63
C SER A 484 22.40 24.10 -11.73
N SER A 485 21.09 24.06 -11.95
CA SER A 485 20.36 24.98 -12.84
C SER A 485 18.92 25.31 -12.43
N HIS A 486 18.26 24.52 -11.57
CA HIS A 486 16.91 24.80 -11.08
C HIS A 486 16.70 24.29 -9.65
N GLU A 487 16.31 25.18 -8.73
CA GLU A 487 15.88 24.83 -7.37
C GLU A 487 14.53 24.10 -7.45
N MET A 488 14.44 22.92 -6.83
CA MET A 488 13.19 22.22 -6.55
C MET A 488 12.79 22.46 -5.10
N THR A 489 11.55 22.88 -4.89
CA THR A 489 10.95 23.16 -3.57
C THR A 489 9.80 22.18 -3.31
N GLY A 490 9.32 22.06 -2.08
CA GLY A 490 8.13 21.25 -1.77
C GLY A 490 6.90 21.61 -2.62
N THR A 491 6.80 22.87 -3.06
CA THR A 491 5.78 23.33 -4.03
C THR A 491 5.79 22.54 -5.33
N TYR A 492 6.98 22.23 -5.86
CA TYR A 492 7.14 21.45 -7.10
C TYR A 492 6.71 19.99 -6.92
N LEU A 493 6.98 19.40 -5.76
CA LEU A 493 6.57 18.03 -5.46
C LEU A 493 5.04 17.90 -5.38
N THR A 494 4.37 18.79 -4.65
CA THR A 494 2.90 18.81 -4.53
C THR A 494 2.24 18.97 -5.90
N GLN A 495 2.79 19.83 -6.77
CA GLN A 495 2.31 19.98 -8.15
C GLN A 495 2.47 18.69 -8.97
N ILE A 496 3.60 17.98 -8.84
CA ILE A 496 3.79 16.68 -9.52
C ILE A 496 2.81 15.63 -9.00
N LEU A 497 2.62 15.54 -7.68
CA LEU A 497 1.69 14.58 -7.08
C LEU A 497 0.27 14.84 -7.56
N TRP A 498 -0.15 16.11 -7.58
CA TRP A 498 -1.43 16.52 -8.15
C TRP A 498 -1.57 16.12 -9.62
N LEU A 499 -0.62 16.51 -10.47
CA LEU A 499 -0.68 16.20 -11.91
C LEU A 499 -0.66 14.69 -12.17
N SER A 500 0.18 13.95 -11.45
CA SER A 500 0.30 12.49 -11.57
C SER A 500 -0.97 11.78 -11.12
N TRP A 501 -1.60 12.23 -10.04
CA TRP A 501 -2.84 11.62 -9.60
C TRP A 501 -4.01 11.99 -10.52
N TYR A 502 -4.13 13.27 -10.89
CA TYR A 502 -5.21 13.79 -11.73
C TYR A 502 -5.23 13.13 -13.12
N SER A 503 -4.06 12.89 -13.72
CA SER A 503 -3.98 12.25 -15.04
C SER A 503 -4.14 10.72 -15.02
N ALA A 504 -3.88 10.05 -13.89
CA ALA A 504 -4.13 8.61 -13.71
C ALA A 504 -5.56 8.30 -13.21
N MET A 505 -6.31 9.32 -12.81
CA MET A 505 -7.75 9.33 -12.52
C MET A 505 -8.30 8.05 -11.85
N ALA A 506 -7.69 7.66 -10.71
CA ALA A 506 -8.10 6.60 -9.75
C ALA A 506 -7.27 5.28 -9.70
N GLU A 507 -6.21 5.11 -10.48
CA GLU A 507 -5.35 3.90 -10.36
C GLU A 507 -4.26 4.02 -9.27
N ASN A 508 -3.93 5.24 -8.85
CA ASN A 508 -2.76 5.50 -7.99
C ASN A 508 -3.14 6.16 -6.66
N TRP A 509 -3.75 5.36 -5.79
CA TRP A 509 -4.22 5.82 -4.47
C TRP A 509 -3.12 6.21 -3.49
N SER A 510 -1.93 5.62 -3.60
CA SER A 510 -0.78 6.00 -2.77
C SER A 510 -0.35 7.44 -3.03
N THR A 511 -0.45 7.90 -4.28
CA THR A 511 -0.18 9.29 -4.65
C THR A 511 -1.20 10.24 -4.04
N LEU A 512 -2.50 9.88 -4.07
CA LEU A 512 -3.55 10.67 -3.43
C LEU A 512 -3.33 10.77 -1.92
N TYR A 513 -3.03 9.64 -1.27
CA TYR A 513 -2.79 9.61 0.17
C TYR A 513 -1.65 10.54 0.57
N LEU A 514 -0.49 10.43 -0.12
CA LEU A 514 0.66 11.30 0.16
C LEU A 514 0.35 12.78 -0.10
N LEU A 515 -0.34 13.07 -1.22
CA LEU A 515 -0.79 14.43 -1.54
C LEU A 515 -1.66 15.00 -0.42
N CYS A 516 -2.62 14.21 0.08
CA CYS A 516 -3.50 14.63 1.15
C CYS A 516 -2.76 14.87 2.47
N GLU A 517 -1.84 13.98 2.88
CA GLU A 517 -1.00 14.16 4.07
C GLU A 517 -0.14 15.43 3.97
N MET A 518 0.57 15.60 2.84
CA MET A 518 1.40 16.77 2.60
C MET A 518 0.59 18.07 2.61
N TYR A 519 -0.54 18.10 1.91
CA TYR A 519 -1.35 19.30 1.78
C TYR A 519 -2.08 19.64 3.09
N THR A 520 -2.50 18.64 3.87
CA THR A 520 -3.05 18.84 5.23
C THR A 520 -2.02 19.50 6.15
N ARG A 521 -0.75 19.07 6.10
CA ARG A 521 0.33 19.71 6.87
C ARG A 521 0.63 21.12 6.38
N LEU A 522 0.63 21.34 5.08
CA LEU A 522 0.86 22.65 4.49
C LEU A 522 -0.24 23.66 4.87
N LEU A 523 -1.51 23.26 4.83
CA LEU A 523 -2.62 24.14 5.17
C LEU A 523 -2.63 24.58 6.65
N LEU A 524 -1.90 23.89 7.54
CA LEU A 524 -1.71 24.35 8.92
C LEU A 524 -0.73 25.53 9.03
N THR A 525 0.21 25.66 8.09
CA THR A 525 1.28 26.68 8.15
C THR A 525 1.02 27.86 7.22
N ILE A 526 0.26 27.67 6.15
CA ILE A 526 -0.13 28.73 5.21
C ILE A 526 -1.21 29.63 5.83
N GLY A 527 -1.05 30.94 5.71
CA GLY A 527 -2.08 31.93 6.07
C GLY A 527 -2.98 32.27 4.87
N ASP A 528 -4.11 32.93 5.11
CA ASP A 528 -5.07 33.27 4.06
C ASP A 528 -4.43 34.14 2.94
N ASP A 529 -3.57 35.10 3.26
CA ASP A 529 -2.89 35.92 2.24
C ASP A 529 -2.00 35.09 1.29
N GLU A 530 -1.34 34.07 1.80
CA GLU A 530 -0.54 33.14 1.00
C GLU A 530 -1.44 32.21 0.17
N PHE A 531 -2.51 31.70 0.78
CA PHE A 531 -3.46 30.80 0.11
C PHE A 531 -4.16 31.49 -1.08
N PHE A 532 -4.64 32.71 -0.88
CA PHE A 532 -5.36 33.49 -1.89
C PHE A 532 -4.44 34.35 -2.79
N GLY A 533 -3.14 34.38 -2.52
CA GLY A 533 -2.15 35.12 -3.30
C GLY A 533 -1.97 34.61 -4.74
N LYS A 534 -1.54 35.47 -5.66
CA LYS A 534 -1.25 35.10 -7.06
C LYS A 534 0.23 34.79 -7.27
N SER A 535 0.52 33.66 -7.94
CA SER A 535 1.76 33.26 -8.66
C SER A 535 3.14 33.38 -7.98
N ASN A 536 3.26 34.00 -6.80
CA ASN A 536 4.48 34.12 -5.99
C ASN A 536 4.23 33.80 -4.51
N SER A 537 3.03 33.33 -4.14
CA SER A 537 2.74 32.89 -2.78
C SER A 537 3.22 31.47 -2.56
N ASN A 538 3.52 31.11 -1.31
CA ASN A 538 3.88 29.75 -0.90
C ASN A 538 2.75 28.71 -1.12
N ASN A 539 1.62 29.10 -1.70
CA ASN A 539 0.55 28.18 -2.05
C ASN A 539 1.00 27.26 -3.19
N GLN A 540 1.04 25.96 -2.88
CA GLN A 540 1.60 24.93 -3.75
C GLN A 540 0.62 24.46 -4.83
N LEU A 541 -0.67 24.77 -4.70
CA LEU A 541 -1.71 24.44 -5.67
C LEU A 541 -2.50 25.69 -6.03
N GLU A 542 -2.81 25.86 -7.32
CA GLU A 542 -3.66 26.97 -7.76
C GLU A 542 -5.09 26.79 -7.26
N LEU A 543 -5.83 27.89 -7.09
CA LEU A 543 -7.20 27.86 -6.56
C LEU A 543 -8.12 26.94 -7.37
N ASP A 544 -7.99 26.93 -8.70
CA ASP A 544 -8.75 26.03 -9.59
C ASP A 544 -8.41 24.56 -9.35
N GLN A 545 -7.15 24.25 -9.04
CA GLN A 545 -6.71 22.91 -8.68
C GLN A 545 -7.28 22.50 -7.31
N VAL A 546 -7.32 23.42 -6.34
CA VAL A 546 -7.94 23.16 -5.02
C VAL A 546 -9.45 22.92 -5.14
N ILE A 547 -10.15 23.68 -5.99
CA ILE A 547 -11.57 23.46 -6.30
C ILE A 547 -11.75 22.08 -6.95
N SER A 548 -10.90 21.72 -7.91
CA SER A 548 -10.95 20.39 -8.53
C SER A 548 -10.68 19.26 -7.52
N LEU A 549 -9.62 19.39 -6.71
CA LEU A 549 -9.26 18.43 -5.67
C LEU A 549 -10.40 18.25 -4.67
N SER A 550 -10.95 19.33 -4.12
CA SER A 550 -12.05 19.26 -3.15
C SER A 550 -13.30 18.57 -3.72
N ARG A 551 -13.61 18.73 -5.02
CA ARG A 551 -14.70 17.97 -5.66
C ARG A 551 -14.46 16.47 -5.61
N HIS A 552 -13.24 16.03 -5.91
CA HIS A 552 -12.91 14.60 -5.86
C HIS A 552 -12.87 14.08 -4.43
N LEU A 553 -12.24 14.80 -3.50
CA LEU A 553 -12.19 14.43 -2.08
C LEU A 553 -13.61 14.33 -1.51
N LYS A 554 -14.51 15.26 -1.86
CA LYS A 554 -15.95 15.21 -1.50
C LYS A 554 -16.58 13.90 -1.96
N ASN A 555 -16.43 13.56 -3.24
CA ASN A 555 -17.03 12.35 -3.81
C ASN A 555 -16.43 11.07 -3.21
N ILE A 556 -15.11 11.03 -2.99
CA ILE A 556 -14.41 9.90 -2.36
C ILE A 556 -14.89 9.72 -0.92
N SER A 557 -14.84 10.78 -0.09
CA SER A 557 -15.34 10.73 1.28
C SER A 557 -16.81 10.32 1.35
N PHE A 558 -17.66 10.89 0.47
CA PHE A 558 -19.07 10.51 0.40
C PHE A 558 -19.22 9.00 0.16
N ILE A 559 -18.53 8.43 -0.83
CA ILE A 559 -18.60 6.98 -1.11
C ILE A 559 -18.08 6.15 0.07
N LEU A 560 -16.97 6.55 0.70
CA LEU A 560 -16.36 5.83 1.82
C LEU A 560 -17.28 5.76 3.05
N PHE A 561 -18.09 6.78 3.30
CA PHE A 561 -19.11 6.76 4.36
C PHE A 561 -20.43 6.12 3.90
N TRP A 562 -20.94 6.51 2.73
CA TRP A 562 -22.23 6.03 2.20
C TRP A 562 -22.27 4.51 1.99
N ARG A 563 -21.14 3.92 1.58
CA ARG A 563 -20.97 2.49 1.40
C ARG A 563 -20.09 1.85 2.47
N ALA A 564 -19.98 2.46 3.66
CA ALA A 564 -19.12 1.97 4.74
C ALA A 564 -19.34 0.48 5.06
N SER A 565 -20.59 0.01 5.03
CA SER A 565 -20.95 -1.40 5.28
C SER A 565 -20.45 -2.38 4.20
N MET A 566 -20.14 -1.91 2.99
CA MET A 566 -19.57 -2.74 1.91
C MET A 566 -18.04 -2.89 2.04
N PHE A 567 -17.39 -2.04 2.83
CA PHE A 567 -15.95 -2.04 2.98
C PHE A 567 -15.53 -2.64 4.32
N LYS A 568 -14.60 -3.59 4.28
CA LYS A 568 -13.81 -3.92 5.47
C LYS A 568 -12.73 -2.85 5.61
N LEU A 569 -12.87 -1.96 6.59
CA LEU A 569 -12.04 -0.75 6.71
C LEU A 569 -10.56 -1.04 6.93
N ASP A 570 -10.24 -2.19 7.49
CA ASP A 570 -8.87 -2.62 7.74
C ASP A 570 -8.26 -3.36 6.53
N ASN A 571 -9.03 -3.55 5.45
CA ASN A 571 -8.48 -4.03 4.19
C ASN A 571 -7.49 -3.03 3.61
N MET A 572 -6.42 -3.56 3.04
CA MET A 572 -5.44 -2.80 2.26
C MET A 572 -6.04 -2.36 0.92
N LEU A 573 -5.69 -1.15 0.52
CA LEU A 573 -6.12 -0.53 -0.71
C LEU A 573 -5.16 -0.93 -1.84
N GLY A 574 -5.42 -2.09 -2.45
CA GLY A 574 -4.50 -2.68 -3.42
C GLY A 574 -3.11 -2.92 -2.82
N LEU A 575 -2.07 -2.80 -3.64
CA LEU A 575 -0.66 -2.92 -3.22
C LEU A 575 -0.08 -1.55 -2.89
N THR A 576 -0.57 -0.94 -1.80
CA THR A 576 -0.10 0.38 -1.33
C THR A 576 0.30 0.39 0.15
N GLY A 577 -0.01 -0.65 0.91
CA GLY A 577 0.19 -0.70 2.36
C GLY A 577 -0.72 0.26 3.16
N ILE A 578 -1.69 0.90 2.50
CA ILE A 578 -2.63 1.86 3.10
C ILE A 578 -3.97 1.17 3.32
N THR A 579 -4.55 1.28 4.52
CA THR A 579 -5.89 0.76 4.79
C THR A 579 -6.98 1.72 4.31
N ILE A 580 -8.17 1.20 4.03
CA ILE A 580 -9.34 2.04 3.69
C ILE A 580 -9.64 3.03 4.83
N ARG A 581 -9.46 2.61 6.09
CA ARG A 581 -9.58 3.48 7.27
C ARG A 581 -8.64 4.68 7.20
N GLN A 582 -7.36 4.45 6.92
CA GLN A 582 -6.36 5.51 6.80
C GLN A 582 -6.72 6.48 5.69
N LEU A 583 -7.05 5.96 4.50
CA LEU A 583 -7.49 6.80 3.38
C LEU A 583 -8.72 7.66 3.76
N ARG A 584 -9.74 7.05 4.40
CA ARG A 584 -10.96 7.75 4.83
C ARG A 584 -10.62 8.91 5.76
N THR A 585 -9.78 8.68 6.76
CA THR A 585 -9.36 9.72 7.71
C THR A 585 -8.62 10.85 7.01
N THR A 586 -7.58 10.52 6.23
CA THR A 586 -6.72 11.49 5.56
C THR A 586 -7.48 12.36 4.55
N VAL A 587 -8.32 11.75 3.69
CA VAL A 587 -9.16 12.47 2.72
C VAL A 587 -10.18 13.37 3.43
N THR A 588 -10.82 12.86 4.49
CA THR A 588 -11.83 13.62 5.24
C THR A 588 -11.21 14.82 5.96
N ASN A 589 -10.05 14.64 6.59
CA ASN A 589 -9.32 15.72 7.25
C ASN A 589 -9.02 16.84 6.26
N LEU A 590 -8.40 16.52 5.11
CA LEU A 590 -8.08 17.54 4.12
C LEU A 590 -9.34 18.25 3.59
N LEU A 591 -10.39 17.48 3.29
CA LEU A 591 -11.66 18.03 2.81
C LEU A 591 -12.26 19.02 3.81
N GLN A 592 -12.26 18.69 5.10
CA GLN A 592 -12.73 19.57 6.17
C GLN A 592 -11.90 20.85 6.25
N GLN A 593 -10.57 20.77 6.13
CA GLN A 593 -9.71 21.97 6.16
C GLN A 593 -9.99 22.91 4.97
N ILE A 594 -10.14 22.35 3.77
CA ILE A 594 -10.47 23.13 2.57
C ILE A 594 -11.85 23.77 2.72
N HIS A 595 -12.84 23.02 3.20
CA HIS A 595 -14.19 23.55 3.47
C HIS A 595 -14.16 24.67 4.53
N MET A 596 -13.37 24.52 5.60
CA MET A 596 -13.23 25.55 6.63
C MET A 596 -12.67 26.85 6.06
N ARG A 597 -11.67 26.77 5.16
CA ARG A 597 -11.15 27.96 4.47
C ARG A 597 -12.19 28.61 3.56
N ASP A 598 -12.91 27.81 2.78
CA ASP A 598 -13.98 28.31 1.91
C ASP A 598 -15.12 28.96 2.72
N SER A 599 -15.43 28.42 3.90
CA SER A 599 -16.43 28.98 4.82
C SER A 599 -16.04 30.36 5.34
N ARG A 600 -14.75 30.62 5.57
CA ARG A 600 -14.25 31.93 5.99
C ARG A 600 -14.21 32.93 4.84
N ARG A 601 -13.70 32.49 3.69
CA ARG A 601 -13.61 33.31 2.47
C ARG A 601 -13.92 32.45 1.26
N ALA A 602 -15.14 32.59 0.75
CA ALA A 602 -15.65 31.80 -0.36
C ALA A 602 -14.78 31.94 -1.62
N PHE A 603 -14.40 30.79 -2.18
CA PHE A 603 -13.69 30.66 -3.45
C PHE A 603 -14.25 29.53 -4.33
N CYS A 604 -15.01 28.60 -3.75
CA CYS A 604 -15.70 27.56 -4.49
C CYS A 604 -16.97 28.12 -5.17
N PRO A 605 -17.38 27.54 -6.32
CA PRO A 605 -18.66 27.87 -6.94
C PRO A 605 -19.85 27.57 -6.02
N LYS A 606 -21.00 28.19 -6.31
CA LYS A 606 -22.25 27.88 -5.62
C LYS A 606 -22.57 26.39 -5.71
N ASP A 607 -23.07 25.82 -4.62
CA ASP A 607 -23.48 24.41 -4.49
C ASP A 607 -22.33 23.39 -4.65
N HIS A 608 -21.07 23.83 -4.74
CA HIS A 608 -19.89 22.96 -4.89
C HIS A 608 -19.79 21.86 -3.83
N TRP A 609 -20.20 22.16 -2.60
CA TRP A 609 -20.14 21.23 -1.48
C TRP A 609 -21.27 20.20 -1.44
N LEU A 610 -22.39 20.45 -2.13
CA LEU A 610 -23.55 19.55 -2.13
C LEU A 610 -23.29 18.33 -3.02
N ILE A 611 -23.92 17.19 -2.71
CA ILE A 611 -23.86 16.00 -3.56
C ILE A 611 -24.98 16.08 -4.60
N ASP A 612 -24.59 16.05 -5.88
CA ASP A 612 -25.54 16.07 -6.98
C ASP A 612 -26.41 14.80 -6.98
N GLY A 613 -27.73 14.98 -7.05
CA GLY A 613 -28.69 13.87 -7.15
C GLY A 613 -28.95 13.11 -5.85
N LEU A 614 -28.52 13.61 -4.69
CA LEU A 614 -28.90 13.05 -3.40
C LEU A 614 -30.38 13.34 -3.11
N ASP A 615 -31.16 12.30 -2.83
CA ASP A 615 -32.52 12.43 -2.31
C ASP A 615 -32.44 12.89 -0.84
N THR A 616 -32.66 14.18 -0.61
CA THR A 616 -32.50 14.80 0.72
C THR A 616 -33.63 14.45 1.68
N GLU A 617 -34.85 14.23 1.18
CA GLU A 617 -36.00 13.81 1.99
C GLU A 617 -35.83 12.34 2.43
N GLY A 618 -35.48 11.47 1.48
CA GLY A 618 -35.14 10.08 1.77
C GLY A 618 -33.97 9.96 2.76
N PHE A 619 -32.91 10.76 2.56
CA PHE A 619 -31.76 10.81 3.46
C PHE A 619 -32.18 11.15 4.90
N ALA A 620 -33.01 12.18 5.10
CA ALA A 620 -33.44 12.61 6.43
C ALA A 620 -34.23 11.50 7.13
N SER A 621 -35.19 10.88 6.44
CA SER A 621 -35.98 9.77 6.98
C SER A 621 -35.11 8.57 7.36
N GLU A 622 -34.15 8.21 6.52
CA GLU A 622 -33.24 7.09 6.76
C GLU A 622 -32.27 7.37 7.92
N ALA A 623 -31.73 8.58 8.02
CA ALA A 623 -30.86 8.97 9.13
C ALA A 623 -31.59 8.89 10.49
N ILE A 624 -32.86 9.28 10.52
CA ILE A 624 -33.72 9.17 11.70
C ILE A 624 -33.98 7.71 12.07
N ALA A 625 -34.22 6.85 11.07
CA ALA A 625 -34.41 5.43 11.28
C ALA A 625 -33.14 4.74 11.79
N GLU A 626 -31.97 5.07 11.22
CA GLU A 626 -30.68 4.53 11.67
C GLU A 626 -30.39 4.90 13.13
N GLU A 627 -30.62 6.16 13.54
CA GLU A 627 -30.49 6.59 14.94
C GLU A 627 -31.43 5.79 15.86
N PHE A 628 -32.67 5.59 15.45
CA PHE A 628 -33.65 4.84 16.23
C PHE A 628 -33.27 3.35 16.41
N SER A 629 -32.84 2.68 15.33
CA SER A 629 -32.33 1.30 15.41
C SER A 629 -31.13 1.20 16.36
N LEU A 630 -30.25 2.19 16.28
CA LEU A 630 -29.06 2.28 17.12
C LEU A 630 -29.35 2.50 18.61
N GLU A 631 -30.41 3.22 18.96
CA GLU A 631 -30.89 3.37 20.33
C GLU A 631 -31.49 2.06 20.87
N GLN A 632 -32.21 1.30 20.04
CA GLN A 632 -32.81 0.01 20.42
C GLN A 632 -31.77 -1.09 20.64
N ASP A 633 -30.82 -1.22 19.72
CA ASP A 633 -29.80 -2.27 19.75
C ASP A 633 -28.76 -2.06 20.87
N HIS A 634 -28.62 -0.82 21.35
CA HIS A 634 -27.67 -0.45 22.40
C HIS A 634 -28.33 0.41 23.49
N PRO A 635 -29.13 -0.18 24.41
CA PRO A 635 -29.82 0.56 25.47
C PRO A 635 -28.86 1.26 26.45
N GLU A 636 -27.57 0.90 26.47
CA GLU A 636 -26.53 1.64 27.22
C GLU A 636 -26.28 3.06 26.67
N ARG A 637 -26.65 3.35 25.41
CA ARG A 637 -26.59 4.71 24.83
C ARG A 637 -27.58 5.66 25.48
N ALA A 638 -28.75 5.16 25.86
CA ALA A 638 -29.74 5.91 26.64
C ALA A 638 -29.21 6.28 28.05
N ARG A 639 -28.14 5.62 28.51
CA ARG A 639 -27.46 5.89 29.79
C ARG A 639 -26.19 6.75 29.67
N GLY A 640 -25.91 7.32 28.49
CA GLY A 640 -24.90 8.37 28.33
C GLY A 640 -23.53 7.95 27.79
N ARG A 641 -23.31 6.67 27.42
CA ARG A 641 -22.09 6.27 26.70
C ARG A 641 -22.26 6.51 25.20
N GLN A 642 -21.70 7.62 24.70
CA GLN A 642 -21.73 7.89 23.26
C GLN A 642 -20.67 7.05 22.53
N PRO A 643 -21.04 6.33 21.45
CA PRO A 643 -20.07 5.69 20.58
C PRO A 643 -19.12 6.74 19.98
N SER A 644 -17.84 6.37 19.83
CA SER A 644 -16.87 7.21 19.18
C SER A 644 -17.31 7.55 17.74
N LYS A 645 -16.86 8.71 17.22
CA LYS A 645 -17.13 9.14 15.83
C LYS A 645 -16.76 8.05 14.81
N SER A 646 -15.74 7.23 15.11
CA SER A 646 -15.28 6.11 14.28
C SER A 646 -16.22 4.89 14.35
N GLU A 647 -16.81 4.58 15.51
CA GLU A 647 -17.79 3.49 15.64
C GLU A 647 -19.09 3.83 14.92
N LEU A 648 -19.59 5.07 15.09
CA LEU A 648 -20.79 5.56 14.39
C LEU A 648 -20.65 5.49 12.88
N ALA A 649 -19.50 5.91 12.35
CA ALA A 649 -19.22 5.89 10.92
C ALA A 649 -19.20 4.48 10.29
N ASN A 650 -19.09 3.43 11.10
CA ASN A 650 -19.06 2.04 10.62
C ASN A 650 -20.43 1.38 10.75
N ILE A 651 -21.19 1.76 11.77
CA ILE A 651 -22.50 1.16 12.08
C ILE A 651 -23.62 1.86 11.29
N SER A 652 -23.51 3.18 11.08
CA SER A 652 -24.52 3.99 10.39
C SER A 652 -23.87 4.88 9.32
N PRO A 653 -24.10 4.60 8.03
CA PRO A 653 -23.61 5.42 6.93
C PRO A 653 -24.09 6.88 6.97
N ARG A 654 -25.38 7.13 7.30
CA ARG A 654 -25.93 8.50 7.27
C ARG A 654 -25.45 9.33 8.45
N LEU A 655 -25.39 8.75 9.66
CA LEU A 655 -24.78 9.42 10.81
C LEU A 655 -23.27 9.61 10.61
N GLY A 656 -22.60 8.67 9.95
CA GLY A 656 -21.21 8.80 9.51
C GLY A 656 -20.99 10.07 8.66
N LEU A 657 -21.87 10.32 7.69
CA LEU A 657 -21.84 11.54 6.88
C LEU A 657 -22.13 12.81 7.69
N LEU A 658 -23.18 12.80 8.52
CA LEU A 658 -23.57 13.95 9.34
C LEU A 658 -22.48 14.36 10.34
N ASN A 659 -21.75 13.40 10.91
CA ASN A 659 -20.70 13.68 11.89
C ASN A 659 -19.37 14.10 11.25
N ASN A 660 -19.06 13.66 10.04
CA ASN A 660 -17.75 13.87 9.43
C ASN A 660 -17.76 14.90 8.30
N ILE A 661 -18.78 14.91 7.44
CA ILE A 661 -18.88 15.82 6.29
C ILE A 661 -20.28 16.42 6.13
N PRO A 662 -20.88 17.04 7.18
CA PRO A 662 -22.26 17.51 7.14
C PRO A 662 -22.53 18.55 6.04
N PHE A 663 -21.52 19.32 5.63
CA PHE A 663 -21.64 20.34 4.59
C PHE A 663 -22.04 19.80 3.21
N VAL A 664 -22.02 18.48 3.02
CA VAL A 664 -22.53 17.84 1.79
C VAL A 664 -24.06 17.77 1.70
N ILE A 665 -24.75 18.05 2.82
CA ILE A 665 -26.20 18.08 2.94
C ILE A 665 -26.61 19.54 3.12
N PRO A 666 -27.68 20.05 2.48
CA PRO A 666 -28.13 21.42 2.67
C PRO A 666 -28.42 21.76 4.15
N PHE A 667 -28.12 23.01 4.56
CA PHE A 667 -28.30 23.45 5.96
C PHE A 667 -29.72 23.22 6.48
N GLU A 668 -30.74 23.59 5.71
CA GLU A 668 -32.15 23.43 6.10
C GLU A 668 -32.52 21.99 6.47
N HIS A 669 -32.02 21.02 5.69
CA HIS A 669 -32.27 19.59 5.94
C HIS A 669 -31.52 19.09 7.18
N ARG A 670 -30.31 19.61 7.45
CA ARG A 670 -29.60 19.30 8.70
C ARG A 670 -30.35 19.82 9.91
N VAL A 671 -30.94 21.01 9.82
CA VAL A 671 -31.79 21.57 10.87
C VAL A 671 -33.03 20.70 11.07
N GLU A 672 -33.68 20.27 10.00
CA GLU A 672 -34.82 19.34 10.07
C GLU A 672 -34.46 18.03 10.78
N ILE A 673 -33.36 17.38 10.38
CA ILE A 673 -32.87 16.14 11.02
C ILE A 673 -32.60 16.37 12.51
N PHE A 674 -31.90 17.47 12.86
CA PHE A 674 -31.65 17.83 14.24
C PHE A 674 -32.94 18.03 15.03
N ARG A 675 -33.94 18.71 14.46
CA ARG A 675 -35.27 18.88 15.09
C ARG A 675 -35.96 17.54 15.32
N LYS A 676 -35.85 16.61 14.39
CA LYS A 676 -36.40 15.26 14.54
C LYS A 676 -35.69 14.46 15.63
N PHE A 677 -34.37 14.56 15.77
CA PHE A 677 -33.64 13.97 16.89
C PHE A 677 -34.10 14.54 18.24
N VAL A 678 -34.29 15.85 18.32
CA VAL A 678 -34.82 16.51 19.53
C VAL A 678 -36.26 16.06 19.84
N GLU A 679 -37.13 15.98 18.84
CA GLU A 679 -38.51 15.45 19.00
C GLU A 679 -38.51 14.00 19.50
N ASN A 680 -37.63 13.15 18.96
CA ASN A 680 -37.50 11.77 19.39
C ASN A 680 -37.03 11.69 20.85
N ASN A 681 -36.00 12.46 21.22
CA ASN A 681 -35.50 12.50 22.60
C ASN A 681 -36.59 13.00 23.57
N ARG A 682 -37.36 14.02 23.18
CA ARG A 682 -38.50 14.51 23.97
C ARG A 682 -39.56 13.45 24.22
N ARG A 683 -39.92 12.64 23.21
CA ARG A 683 -40.89 11.54 23.39
C ARG A 683 -40.41 10.52 24.41
N HIS A 684 -39.11 10.18 24.43
CA HIS A 684 -38.53 9.27 25.41
C HIS A 684 -38.62 9.84 26.83
N GLU A 685 -38.26 11.12 27.01
CA GLU A 685 -38.39 11.81 28.31
C GLU A 685 -39.84 11.98 28.76
N GLU A 686 -40.80 12.09 27.82
CA GLU A 686 -42.23 12.22 28.12
C GLU A 686 -42.85 10.90 28.62
N VAL A 687 -42.37 9.74 28.18
CA VAL A 687 -42.79 8.44 28.74
C VAL A 687 -42.45 8.35 30.23
N ASP A 688 -41.26 8.82 30.62
CA ASP A 688 -40.84 8.93 32.02
C ASP A 688 -41.55 10.06 32.79
N SER A 689 -42.08 11.07 32.09
CA SER A 689 -42.77 12.23 32.70
C SER A 689 -44.13 11.90 33.34
N THR A 690 -44.70 10.72 33.05
CA THR A 690 -45.97 10.27 33.64
C THR A 690 -45.92 10.22 35.17
N PHE A 691 -44.73 10.11 35.76
CA PHE A 691 -44.51 10.02 37.22
C PHE A 691 -43.97 11.30 37.86
N PHE A 692 -43.59 12.34 37.09
CA PHE A 692 -42.95 13.55 37.63
C PHE A 692 -43.57 14.83 37.06
N PRO A 693 -44.08 15.75 37.90
CA PRO A 693 -44.74 16.98 37.45
C PRO A 693 -43.78 17.94 36.73
N ARG A 694 -44.34 18.85 35.92
CA ARG A 694 -43.61 19.95 35.27
C ARG A 694 -42.80 20.74 36.30
N ALA A 695 -41.53 21.01 35.99
CA ALA A 695 -40.71 21.88 36.81
C ALA A 695 -41.27 23.31 36.72
N THR A 696 -41.85 23.79 37.81
CA THR A 696 -42.36 25.16 37.92
C THR A 696 -41.36 25.95 38.75
N VAL A 697 -40.82 27.01 38.16
CA VAL A 697 -39.79 27.85 38.79
C VAL A 697 -40.28 29.27 38.88
N THR A 698 -40.16 29.85 40.06
CA THR A 698 -40.50 31.25 40.31
C THR A 698 -39.23 32.09 40.33
N ILE A 699 -39.19 33.17 39.53
CA ILE A 699 -37.99 33.99 39.31
C ILE A 699 -38.33 35.45 39.54
N ARG A 700 -37.54 36.16 40.35
CA ARG A 700 -37.66 37.62 40.51
C ARG A 700 -36.99 38.32 39.34
N ARG A 701 -37.64 39.32 38.74
CA ARG A 701 -37.06 40.06 37.60
C ARG A 701 -35.72 40.71 37.94
N ASP A 702 -35.57 41.19 39.17
CA ASP A 702 -34.35 41.90 39.62
C ASP A 702 -33.18 40.97 39.99
N HIS A 703 -33.41 39.66 40.05
CA HIS A 703 -32.40 38.64 40.42
C HIS A 703 -32.51 37.45 39.47
N LEU A 704 -32.69 37.76 38.18
CA LEU A 704 -33.07 36.78 37.17
C LEU A 704 -31.97 35.73 37.02
N PHE A 705 -30.70 36.12 36.89
CA PHE A 705 -29.60 35.17 36.76
C PHE A 705 -29.43 34.27 38.00
N GLU A 706 -29.35 34.82 39.22
CA GLU A 706 -29.11 34.04 40.44
C GLU A 706 -30.29 33.12 40.79
N ASP A 707 -31.52 33.60 40.68
CA ASP A 707 -32.71 32.76 40.94
C ASP A 707 -32.77 31.63 39.90
N SER A 708 -32.46 31.91 38.64
CA SER A 708 -32.40 30.89 37.59
C SER A 708 -31.34 29.83 37.89
N PHE A 709 -30.13 30.25 38.21
CA PHE A 709 -29.03 29.33 38.55
C PHE A 709 -29.42 28.43 39.73
N ASN A 710 -29.94 29.01 40.82
CA ASN A 710 -30.27 28.26 42.03
C ASN A 710 -31.36 27.20 41.84
N HIS A 711 -32.31 27.43 40.93
CA HIS A 711 -33.44 26.53 40.69
C HIS A 711 -33.20 25.58 39.51
N LEU A 712 -32.69 26.09 38.39
CA LEU A 712 -32.60 25.34 37.13
C LEU A 712 -31.33 24.50 37.02
N TYR A 713 -30.20 24.97 37.56
CA TYR A 713 -28.94 24.23 37.48
C TYR A 713 -29.03 22.86 38.17
N LYS A 714 -29.71 22.80 39.32
CA LYS A 714 -29.91 21.56 40.11
C LYS A 714 -30.78 20.51 39.41
N LEU A 715 -31.51 20.88 38.35
CA LEU A 715 -32.34 19.94 37.62
C LEU A 715 -31.52 18.97 36.76
N GLY A 716 -30.30 19.33 36.37
CA GLY A 716 -29.44 18.49 35.51
C GLY A 716 -30.18 18.01 34.27
N ALA A 717 -30.26 16.69 34.07
CA ALA A 717 -30.99 16.06 32.96
C ALA A 717 -32.50 16.45 32.91
N GLY A 718 -33.09 16.82 34.05
CA GLY A 718 -34.46 17.30 34.15
C GLY A 718 -34.74 18.58 33.35
N LEU A 719 -33.70 19.32 32.93
CA LEU A 719 -33.83 20.48 32.04
C LEU A 719 -34.44 20.14 30.67
N LYS A 720 -34.37 18.89 30.22
CA LYS A 720 -35.01 18.46 28.96
C LYS A 720 -36.54 18.47 29.01
N ARG A 721 -37.12 18.45 30.22
CA ARG A 721 -38.57 18.49 30.43
C ARG A 721 -39.14 19.88 30.15
N LYS A 722 -40.47 19.98 30.06
CA LYS A 722 -41.15 21.27 29.95
C LYS A 722 -41.02 22.04 31.28
N ILE A 723 -40.49 23.25 31.20
CA ILE A 723 -40.27 24.15 32.34
C ILE A 723 -41.32 25.26 32.27
N SER A 724 -42.02 25.51 33.38
CA SER A 724 -42.94 26.64 33.52
C SER A 724 -42.26 27.71 34.36
N ILE A 725 -42.22 28.94 33.85
CA ILE A 725 -41.63 30.09 34.54
C ILE A 725 -42.76 30.98 35.06
N THR A 726 -42.64 31.41 36.31
CA THR A 726 -43.52 32.41 36.92
C THR A 726 -42.66 33.58 37.39
N PHE A 727 -42.89 34.78 36.82
CA PHE A 727 -42.19 35.98 37.27
C PHE A 727 -42.79 36.52 38.57
N MET A 728 -41.92 37.03 39.44
CA MET A 728 -42.28 37.89 40.57
C MET A 728 -41.80 39.31 40.29
N ASP A 729 -42.69 40.27 40.52
CA ASP A 729 -42.37 41.69 40.45
C ASP A 729 -41.58 42.18 41.67
N GLU A 730 -41.18 43.45 41.64
CA GLU A 730 -40.45 44.13 42.73
C GLU A 730 -41.22 44.18 44.06
N PHE A 731 -42.55 43.98 44.03
CA PHE A 731 -43.42 43.95 45.21
C PHE A 731 -43.69 42.53 45.72
N GLY A 732 -43.06 41.51 45.12
CA GLY A 732 -43.19 40.11 45.50
C GLY A 732 -44.50 39.45 45.06
N MET A 733 -45.23 40.08 44.12
CA MET A 733 -46.48 39.56 43.58
C MET A 733 -46.21 38.73 42.32
N HIS A 734 -46.97 37.64 42.14
CA HIS A 734 -46.89 36.83 40.94
C HIS A 734 -47.45 37.59 39.74
N GLU A 735 -46.65 37.73 38.69
CA GLU A 735 -47.11 38.29 37.43
C GLU A 735 -48.04 37.29 36.72
N ALA A 736 -49.16 37.80 36.19
CA ALA A 736 -50.13 36.98 35.47
C ALA A 736 -49.57 36.57 34.08
N GLY A 737 -48.96 35.39 34.00
CA GLY A 737 -48.50 34.79 32.75
C GLY A 737 -49.31 33.55 32.37
N ILE A 738 -49.84 33.50 31.14
CA ILE A 738 -50.43 32.28 30.58
C ILE A 738 -49.29 31.49 29.90
N ASP A 739 -48.97 30.31 30.45
CA ASP A 739 -47.87 29.44 29.98
C ASP A 739 -48.20 28.70 28.66
N GLY A 740 -48.42 29.49 27.60
CA GLY A 740 -48.51 29.03 26.22
C GLY A 740 -47.15 28.98 25.50
N GLY A 741 -46.03 29.00 26.24
CA GLY A 741 -44.66 29.05 25.70
C GLY A 741 -44.06 30.46 25.54
N GLY A 742 -44.87 31.52 25.65
CA GLY A 742 -44.39 32.91 25.57
C GLY A 742 -43.52 33.34 26.75
N VAL A 743 -43.89 32.93 27.96
CA VAL A 743 -43.19 33.33 29.21
C VAL A 743 -41.79 32.71 29.29
N PHE A 744 -41.62 31.45 28.88
CA PHE A 744 -40.30 30.81 28.83
C PHE A 744 -39.38 31.46 27.78
N LYS A 745 -39.94 31.89 26.65
CA LYS A 745 -39.19 32.63 25.62
C LYS A 745 -38.75 34.00 26.13
N GLU A 746 -39.64 34.73 26.81
CA GLU A 746 -39.30 36.00 27.47
C GLU A 746 -38.17 35.79 28.48
N PHE A 747 -38.30 34.78 29.34
CA PHE A 747 -37.26 34.37 30.28
C PHE A 747 -35.90 34.16 29.62
N LEU A 748 -35.82 33.32 28.59
CA LEU A 748 -34.55 33.06 27.90
C LEU A 748 -33.96 34.31 27.25
N THR A 749 -34.82 35.23 26.77
CA THR A 749 -34.38 36.49 26.18
C THR A 749 -33.74 37.39 27.24
N CYS A 750 -34.41 37.58 28.39
CA CYS A 750 -33.86 38.36 29.51
C CYS A 750 -32.59 37.70 30.08
N PHE A 751 -32.60 36.37 30.22
CA PHE A 751 -31.46 35.61 30.71
C PHE A 751 -30.23 35.80 29.80
N GLY A 752 -30.43 35.74 28.48
CA GLY A 752 -29.36 36.00 27.52
C GLY A 752 -28.76 37.39 27.70
N HIS A 753 -29.58 38.43 27.86
CA HIS A 753 -29.07 39.79 28.06
C HIS A 753 -28.20 39.92 29.31
N GLU A 754 -28.57 39.31 30.43
CA GLU A 754 -27.82 39.39 31.68
C GLU A 754 -26.58 38.48 31.66
N ALA A 755 -26.73 37.23 31.21
CA ALA A 755 -25.67 36.23 31.19
C ALA A 755 -24.49 36.59 30.25
N PHE A 756 -24.79 37.32 29.17
CA PHE A 756 -23.81 37.73 28.16
C PHE A 756 -23.42 39.21 28.26
N ASP A 757 -23.86 39.91 29.33
CA ASP A 757 -23.38 41.26 29.59
C ASP A 757 -21.88 41.23 29.94
N THR A 758 -21.08 41.95 29.18
CA THR A 758 -19.63 42.09 29.42
C THR A 758 -19.31 42.70 30.79
N ASN A 759 -20.23 43.47 31.37
CA ASN A 759 -20.06 44.04 32.72
C ASN A 759 -20.17 42.97 33.82
N TYR A 760 -20.85 41.85 33.56
CA TYR A 760 -20.91 40.72 34.48
C TYR A 760 -19.56 39.99 34.58
N GLY A 761 -18.65 40.22 33.62
CA GLY A 761 -17.27 39.75 33.69
C GLY A 761 -17.05 38.30 33.25
N LEU A 762 -18.09 37.56 32.87
CA LEU A 762 -17.96 36.20 32.33
C LEU A 762 -17.58 36.18 30.85
N PHE A 763 -18.07 37.12 30.05
CA PHE A 763 -17.77 37.22 28.63
C PHE A 763 -17.10 38.54 28.30
N VAL A 764 -16.29 38.52 27.25
CA VAL A 764 -15.67 39.70 26.63
C VAL A 764 -15.97 39.70 25.14
N ALA A 765 -15.93 40.88 24.55
CA ALA A 765 -16.19 41.08 23.13
C ALA A 765 -14.89 41.29 22.36
N THR A 766 -14.80 40.69 21.17
CA THR A 766 -13.79 41.02 20.16
C THR A 766 -14.01 42.44 19.61
N ALA A 767 -13.09 42.92 18.77
CA ALA A 767 -13.25 44.20 18.07
C ALA A 767 -14.55 44.27 17.24
N ASP A 768 -15.02 43.12 16.73
CA ASP A 768 -16.24 42.97 15.94
C ASP A 768 -17.50 42.72 16.79
N GLN A 769 -17.43 42.93 18.11
CA GLN A 769 -18.53 42.71 19.07
C GLN A 769 -19.00 41.26 19.19
N LEU A 770 -18.18 40.29 18.78
CA LEU A 770 -18.44 38.86 18.97
C LEU A 770 -17.95 38.40 20.34
N LEU A 771 -18.76 37.64 21.06
CA LEU A 771 -18.49 37.25 22.44
C LEU A 771 -17.66 35.96 22.56
N TYR A 772 -16.82 35.91 23.59
CA TYR A 772 -16.09 34.71 24.01
C TYR A 772 -15.83 34.73 25.53
N PRO A 773 -15.53 33.58 26.17
CA PRO A 773 -15.28 33.52 27.61
C PRO A 773 -14.12 34.42 28.02
N ASN A 774 -14.31 35.17 29.11
CA ASN A 774 -13.29 36.06 29.67
C ASN A 774 -12.12 35.24 30.26
N PRO A 775 -10.86 35.46 29.83
CA PRO A 775 -9.71 34.75 30.37
C PRO A 775 -9.23 35.30 31.73
N SER A 776 -9.86 36.35 32.27
CA SER A 776 -9.42 36.97 33.53
C SER A 776 -9.51 36.01 34.74
N PRO A 777 -8.68 36.21 35.79
CA PRO A 777 -8.71 35.39 37.00
C PRO A 777 -10.10 35.26 37.61
N TYR A 778 -10.88 36.35 37.60
CA TYR A 778 -12.26 36.38 38.10
C TYR A 778 -13.16 35.33 37.42
N ALA A 779 -13.11 35.23 36.10
CA ALA A 779 -13.96 34.31 35.34
C ALA A 779 -13.50 32.85 35.50
N THR A 780 -12.23 32.62 35.82
CA THR A 780 -11.66 31.27 36.02
C THR A 780 -11.83 30.72 37.43
N GLU A 781 -12.41 31.49 38.36
CA GLU A 781 -12.73 31.03 39.71
C GLU A 781 -13.81 29.94 39.72
N GLY A 782 -13.76 29.03 40.70
CA GLY A 782 -14.63 27.84 40.74
C GLY A 782 -16.13 28.11 40.73
N ALA A 783 -16.59 29.23 41.30
CA ALA A 783 -18.02 29.59 41.28
C ALA A 783 -18.48 30.04 39.88
N GLN A 784 -17.63 30.77 39.17
CA GLN A 784 -17.85 31.30 37.82
C GLN A 784 -17.78 30.17 36.79
N LEU A 785 -16.96 29.14 37.02
CA LEU A 785 -16.99 27.91 36.22
C LEU A 785 -18.37 27.22 36.26
N ALA A 786 -19.04 27.19 37.42
CA ALA A 786 -20.40 26.67 37.52
C ALA A 786 -21.41 27.55 36.77
N TYR A 787 -21.19 28.87 36.73
CA TYR A 787 -21.99 29.77 35.89
C TYR A 787 -21.77 29.52 34.39
N PHE A 788 -20.55 29.26 33.93
CA PHE A 788 -20.32 28.86 32.54
C PHE A 788 -21.01 27.55 32.17
N GLU A 789 -20.96 26.55 33.06
CA GLU A 789 -21.70 25.29 32.86
C GLU A 789 -23.20 25.55 32.74
N PHE A 790 -23.76 26.37 33.64
CA PHE A 790 -25.17 26.74 33.59
C PHE A 790 -25.56 27.50 32.31
N ILE A 791 -24.75 28.48 31.90
CA ILE A 791 -24.98 29.22 30.65
C ILE A 791 -24.95 28.26 29.45
N GLY A 792 -23.98 27.33 29.42
CA GLY A 792 -23.91 26.29 28.40
C GLY A 792 -25.18 25.41 28.36
N LEU A 793 -25.69 25.00 29.53
CA LEU A 793 -26.95 24.27 29.65
C LEU A 793 -28.15 25.09 29.14
N MET A 794 -28.19 26.39 29.40
CA MET A 794 -29.26 27.27 28.92
C MET A 794 -29.22 27.52 27.41
N ILE A 795 -28.02 27.64 26.82
CA ILE A 795 -27.86 27.65 25.36
C ILE A 795 -28.38 26.32 24.77
N GLY A 796 -27.98 25.19 25.36
CA GLY A 796 -28.47 23.87 24.96
C GLY A 796 -29.99 23.74 25.09
N LYS A 797 -30.58 24.30 26.15
CA LYS A 797 -32.03 24.35 26.35
C LYS A 797 -32.73 25.21 25.29
N ALA A 798 -32.17 26.36 24.93
CA ALA A 798 -32.71 27.20 23.86
C ALA A 798 -32.71 26.47 22.52
N LEU A 799 -31.61 25.77 22.19
CA LEU A 799 -31.52 24.91 21.01
C LEU A 799 -32.57 23.79 21.04
N TYR A 800 -32.73 23.12 22.18
CA TYR A 800 -33.71 22.04 22.39
C TYR A 800 -35.17 22.52 22.23
N GLU A 801 -35.50 23.72 22.73
CA GLU A 801 -36.85 24.31 22.59
C GLU A 801 -37.08 24.97 21.22
N GLY A 802 -36.03 25.18 20.44
CA GLY A 802 -36.12 25.90 19.16
C GLY A 802 -36.32 27.39 19.31
N ILE A 803 -35.74 27.96 20.36
CA ILE A 803 -35.77 29.39 20.66
C ILE A 803 -34.44 29.99 20.24
N LEU A 804 -34.50 31.06 19.44
CA LEU A 804 -33.32 31.83 19.04
C LEU A 804 -32.90 32.76 20.18
N LEU A 805 -31.61 32.78 20.48
CA LEU A 805 -30.99 33.75 21.38
C LEU A 805 -30.33 34.85 20.54
N ASP A 806 -30.45 36.10 20.97
CA ASP A 806 -29.84 37.25 20.29
C ASP A 806 -28.40 37.46 20.77
N VAL A 807 -27.53 36.52 20.42
CA VAL A 807 -26.14 36.46 20.89
C VAL A 807 -25.25 35.98 19.75
N ALA A 808 -24.17 36.72 19.48
CA ALA A 808 -23.18 36.37 18.47
C ALA A 808 -21.85 36.01 19.13
N PHE A 809 -21.39 34.79 18.90
CA PHE A 809 -20.13 34.29 19.44
C PHE A 809 -18.99 34.40 18.44
N ALA A 810 -17.77 34.58 18.94
CA ALA A 810 -16.57 34.60 18.12
C ALA A 810 -16.32 33.23 17.47
N GLU A 811 -15.87 33.21 16.21
CA GLU A 811 -15.74 31.97 15.44
C GLU A 811 -14.72 31.00 16.05
N PHE A 812 -13.60 31.52 16.57
CA PHE A 812 -12.57 30.70 17.24
C PHE A 812 -13.11 29.98 18.49
N PHE A 813 -14.08 30.59 19.17
CA PHE A 813 -14.73 30.00 20.34
C PHE A 813 -15.72 28.91 19.90
N LEU A 814 -16.55 29.19 18.89
CA LEU A 814 -17.46 28.19 18.32
C LEU A 814 -16.72 26.97 17.76
N LYS A 815 -15.57 27.18 17.10
CA LYS A 815 -14.69 26.08 16.65
C LYS A 815 -14.24 25.20 17.81
N LYS A 816 -13.85 25.82 18.94
CA LYS A 816 -13.46 25.09 20.15
C LYS A 816 -14.63 24.27 20.72
N CYS A 817 -15.83 24.84 20.76
CA CYS A 817 -17.05 24.12 21.17
C CYS A 817 -17.37 22.92 20.26
N LEU A 818 -17.00 22.99 18.98
CA LEU A 818 -17.18 21.91 18.01
C LEU A 818 -16.00 20.94 17.93
N GLU A 819 -15.03 21.04 18.85
CA GLU A 819 -13.79 20.26 18.85
C GLU A 819 -12.97 20.40 17.55
N LYS A 820 -13.09 21.56 16.88
CA LYS A 820 -12.32 21.89 15.67
C LYS A 820 -11.04 22.62 16.05
N VAL A 821 -10.03 22.45 15.20
CA VAL A 821 -8.74 23.14 15.32
C VAL A 821 -8.90 24.60 14.90
N ASN A 822 -8.36 25.52 15.70
CA ASN A 822 -8.17 26.92 15.33
C ASN A 822 -6.85 27.06 14.56
N TYR A 823 -6.88 27.80 13.47
CA TYR A 823 -5.72 28.06 12.62
C TYR A 823 -5.11 29.43 12.92
N LEU A 824 -3.93 29.69 12.37
CA LEU A 824 -3.25 30.99 12.49
C LEU A 824 -4.16 32.16 12.07
N ASP A 825 -5.01 31.96 11.06
CA ASP A 825 -5.94 32.98 10.56
C ASP A 825 -7.13 33.27 11.49
N ASP A 826 -7.36 32.45 12.53
CA ASP A 826 -8.39 32.71 13.53
C ASP A 826 -7.86 33.62 14.66
N LEU A 827 -6.54 33.71 14.80
CA LEU A 827 -5.87 34.48 15.85
C LEU A 827 -6.06 36.00 15.75
N PRO A 828 -6.11 36.67 14.58
CA PRO A 828 -6.35 38.11 14.50
C PRO A 828 -7.64 38.56 15.20
N SER A 829 -8.66 37.72 15.27
CA SER A 829 -9.91 38.02 15.97
C SER A 829 -9.79 37.93 17.50
N LEU A 830 -8.81 37.19 18.01
CA LEU A 830 -8.57 36.96 19.44
C LEU A 830 -7.44 37.86 19.96
N ASP A 831 -6.29 37.84 19.29
CA ASP A 831 -5.09 38.60 19.63
C ASP A 831 -4.35 39.07 18.35
N PRO A 832 -4.65 40.29 17.88
CA PRO A 832 -4.00 40.87 16.72
C PRO A 832 -2.50 41.11 16.88
N GLU A 833 -2.01 41.32 18.12
CA GLU A 833 -0.59 41.63 18.37
C GLU A 833 0.26 40.36 18.31
N LEU A 834 -0.20 39.30 18.96
CA LEU A 834 0.43 37.99 18.88
C LEU A 834 0.47 37.49 17.42
N TYR A 835 -0.63 37.66 16.67
CA TYR A 835 -0.65 37.33 15.24
C TYR A 835 0.44 38.07 14.46
N LYS A 836 0.58 39.40 14.65
CA LYS A 836 1.63 40.19 13.99
C LYS A 836 3.03 39.70 14.37
N GLY A 837 3.25 39.37 15.64
CA GLY A 837 4.51 38.80 16.13
C GLY A 837 4.85 37.47 15.45
N LEU A 838 3.90 36.54 15.41
CA LEU A 838 4.08 35.23 14.76
C LEU A 838 4.33 35.35 13.26
N ILE A 839 3.62 36.25 12.57
CA ILE A 839 3.86 36.53 11.15
C ILE A 839 5.25 37.14 10.92
N ALA A 840 5.73 37.99 11.82
CA ALA A 840 7.08 38.54 11.75
C ALA A 840 8.16 37.46 11.91
N VAL A 841 7.96 36.50 12.84
CA VAL A 841 8.84 35.34 13.01
C VAL A 841 8.80 34.44 11.77
N LYS A 842 7.60 34.12 11.26
CA LYS A 842 7.42 33.28 10.07
C LYS A 842 8.11 33.86 8.84
N ASN A 843 8.03 35.18 8.65
CA ASN A 843 8.61 35.88 7.51
C ASN A 843 10.02 36.43 7.77
N PHE A 844 10.67 36.01 8.86
CA PHE A 844 12.00 36.48 9.19
C PHE A 844 13.02 36.00 8.12
N PRO A 845 13.74 36.91 7.45
CA PRO A 845 14.63 36.54 6.35
C PRO A 845 15.99 35.96 6.80
N GLY A 846 16.34 36.13 8.08
CA GLY A 846 17.60 35.66 8.68
C GLY A 846 17.48 34.26 9.30
N ASN A 847 18.46 33.90 10.13
CA ASN A 847 18.37 32.67 10.92
C ASN A 847 17.42 32.90 12.11
N VAL A 848 16.36 32.11 12.23
CA VAL A 848 15.38 32.25 13.33
C VAL A 848 16.04 32.10 14.71
N GLU A 849 17.18 31.39 14.81
CA GLU A 849 17.99 31.30 16.04
C GLU A 849 18.48 32.67 16.54
N ASP A 850 18.66 33.64 15.63
CA ASP A 850 19.06 35.01 15.96
C ASP A 850 17.99 35.75 16.79
N LEU A 851 16.74 35.27 16.77
CA LEU A 851 15.64 35.82 17.57
C LEU A 851 15.68 35.35 19.03
N CYS A 852 16.50 34.33 19.35
CA CYS A 852 16.64 33.76 20.70
C CYS A 852 15.30 33.43 21.39
N LEU A 853 14.31 33.03 20.59
CA LEU A 853 13.01 32.57 21.09
C LEU A 853 13.11 31.12 21.56
N ASP A 854 12.34 30.78 22.59
CA ASP A 854 12.17 29.41 23.06
C ASP A 854 10.69 29.04 23.10
N PHE A 855 10.39 27.76 23.37
CA PHE A 855 9.03 27.26 23.48
C PHE A 855 8.48 27.47 24.91
N THR A 856 8.61 28.69 25.43
CA THR A 856 8.05 29.09 26.73
C THR A 856 7.13 30.29 26.57
N LEU A 857 6.15 30.41 27.46
CA LEU A 857 5.22 31.54 27.50
C LEU A 857 5.17 32.06 28.94
N THR A 858 5.24 33.37 29.10
CA THR A 858 5.09 34.02 30.41
C THR A 858 3.61 34.23 30.71
N GLU A 859 3.09 33.60 31.78
CA GLU A 859 1.70 33.73 32.23
C GLU A 859 1.33 35.11 32.82
N ASN A 860 2.30 36.03 32.91
CA ASN A 860 2.09 37.38 33.45
C ASN A 860 2.04 38.40 32.31
N GLY A 861 0.89 38.49 31.65
CA GLY A 861 0.55 39.51 30.66
C GLY A 861 -0.93 39.79 30.68
#